data_AF-A0A4Q3FTR1-F1
#
_entry.id   AF-A0A4Q3FTR1-F1
#
_cell.length_a   1.000
_cell.length_b   1.000
_cell.length_c   1.000
_cell.angle_alpha   90.00
_cell.angle_beta   90.00
_cell.angle_gamma   90.00
#
_symmetry.space_group_name_H-M   'P 1'
#
loop_
_entity.id
_entity.type
_entity.pdbx_description
1 polymer ?
#
loop_
_entity_poly.entity_id
_entity_poly.type
_entity_poly.pdbx_seq_one_letter_code
_entity_poly.pdbx_strand_id
1 'polypeptide(L)'
;MKHRKKLLQHFVSLVAAFFIGIAIIVACSDEPDPYDYYTSFFHSDLQGQKDFGAFYFTDYQFTYGEEEPVSEAAVNAAEWAGYLGAPVKAADVEKMMYHLDSAGKEQANRFLEQGAPVADSLANNQFLAALKQPAHWAAKKYYQFAVQTESLSQANYNYWEPAPLDTAGLKTAAAAALQAALAEKDRFIKLRYFYQAQRLNHYAENYEQASQIYDRYIIKTASNSHTKGWALALKAGEQRRLGDTAQAAYLFSKVFAQYPERRLQAYRNYHYIGVNFGDVLKLARTPAEKANLYAIRSFADREINIDELKQVYDNDPASVLTGVLLVREINKLEQYYLTPKLANNTDAVYSKKTGIKTASVRLQPKPAKWLLITSIIILITGLILLIIRYIKPTFKTGKPLAAGILTAVGAAGVTWFGLSYYQQKPDAAQRPKGDFFVAIRDSVKTKYDKDIENLRSFCTQLSNDGKYAEPQIGVLADAYLYFIQNKPDEGLTVLETLNSKPLSEKLNNQKQIINLLLAAQQLKEVQPVDESKLLPSLQWLTGKVVASRKPKNNLYPETPGNHNQFAITERNLLYELLGTIELREHRYAEAVTVFQQIKNQKLKNADYNGQDYYNDGQTLQGDPFYVEINDYPKAFVGKRYTKLTFAQKMAQLQISLKANPQDAGIYVEMANGFYNTSAYGNSWGLIVYSWSAYDFGREPIYYFDTDYTQTLLAESYYLKAKELSRDNELKAKCTFMAAKCEQKQHQTPNFDNYADYNGYEKQKKQYLASIKQNRYFGQMQQYKTTAFYKKAVAECSYLSDFIKSD
;
A
#
# COMPACT_ATOMS: atom_id res chain seq x y z
N MET A 1 -38.80 39.06 -29.60
CA MET A 1 -38.59 38.67 -28.19
C MET A 1 -38.78 37.17 -27.90
N LYS A 2 -39.85 36.49 -28.37
CA LYS A 2 -40.10 35.07 -28.10
C LYS A 2 -38.96 34.11 -28.51
N HIS A 3 -38.29 34.34 -29.64
CA HIS A 3 -37.21 33.45 -30.12
C HIS A 3 -35.92 33.54 -29.30
N ARG A 4 -35.55 34.73 -28.81
CA ARG A 4 -34.37 34.89 -27.93
C ARG A 4 -34.54 34.18 -26.59
N LYS A 5 -35.77 34.10 -26.07
CA LYS A 5 -36.08 33.40 -24.81
C LYS A 5 -35.94 31.88 -24.96
N LYS A 6 -36.36 31.31 -26.10
CA LYS A 6 -36.18 29.89 -26.42
C LYS A 6 -34.70 29.54 -26.64
N LEU A 7 -33.95 30.37 -27.37
CA LEU A 7 -32.50 30.19 -27.55
C LEU A 7 -31.73 30.24 -26.23
N LEU A 8 -32.09 31.16 -25.32
CA LEU A 8 -31.50 31.22 -23.99
C LEU A 8 -31.83 29.98 -23.15
N GLN A 9 -33.06 29.46 -23.23
CA GLN A 9 -33.44 28.21 -22.55
C GLN A 9 -32.67 27.00 -23.09
N HIS A 10 -32.48 26.90 -24.41
CA HIS A 10 -31.67 25.83 -25.00
C HIS A 10 -30.19 25.95 -24.61
N PHE A 11 -29.64 27.17 -24.62
CA PHE A 11 -28.26 27.42 -24.21
C PHE A 11 -28.03 27.09 -22.73
N VAL A 12 -28.93 27.51 -21.83
CA VAL A 12 -28.85 27.17 -20.40
C VAL A 12 -28.98 25.66 -20.17
N SER A 13 -29.85 24.98 -20.93
CA SER A 13 -30.02 23.52 -20.82
C SER A 13 -28.79 22.76 -21.34
N LEU A 14 -28.14 23.23 -22.41
CA LEU A 14 -26.89 22.67 -22.95
C LEU A 14 -25.71 22.90 -22.00
N VAL A 15 -25.61 24.09 -21.42
CA VAL A 15 -24.59 24.43 -20.42
C VAL A 15 -24.80 23.61 -19.14
N ALA A 16 -26.05 23.44 -18.68
CA ALA A 16 -26.37 22.57 -17.56
C ALA A 16 -26.06 21.10 -17.86
N ALA A 17 -26.40 20.59 -19.05
CA ALA A 17 -26.05 19.23 -19.46
C ALA A 17 -24.53 19.03 -19.59
N PHE A 18 -23.80 20.05 -20.06
CA PHE A 18 -22.33 20.04 -20.15
C PHE A 18 -21.70 20.04 -18.75
N PHE A 19 -22.19 20.86 -17.82
CA PHE A 19 -21.68 20.87 -16.44
C PHE A 19 -22.13 19.65 -15.63
N ILE A 20 -23.30 19.06 -15.89
CA ILE A 20 -23.72 17.77 -15.31
C ILE A 20 -22.84 16.64 -15.87
N GLY A 21 -22.51 16.67 -17.17
CA GLY A 21 -21.55 15.75 -17.77
C GLY A 21 -20.16 15.88 -17.15
N ILE A 22 -19.67 17.10 -16.94
CA ILE A 22 -18.42 17.35 -16.21
C ILE A 22 -18.54 16.89 -14.76
N ALA A 23 -19.66 17.12 -14.06
CA ALA A 23 -19.85 16.67 -12.69
C ALA A 23 -19.89 15.14 -12.58
N ILE A 24 -20.44 14.43 -13.57
CA ILE A 24 -20.41 12.96 -13.66
C ILE A 24 -18.99 12.47 -13.96
N ILE A 25 -18.25 13.16 -14.85
CA ILE A 25 -16.86 12.81 -15.18
C ILE A 25 -15.93 13.09 -13.98
N VAL A 26 -16.11 14.20 -13.27
CA VAL A 26 -15.34 14.59 -12.07
C VAL A 26 -15.74 13.72 -10.87
N ALA A 27 -17.00 13.27 -10.78
CA ALA A 27 -17.41 12.27 -9.79
C ALA A 27 -16.83 10.87 -10.06
N CYS A 28 -16.23 10.65 -11.24
CA CYS A 28 -15.58 9.40 -11.62
C CYS A 28 -14.05 9.55 -11.85
N SER A 29 -13.42 10.67 -11.48
CA SER A 29 -12.01 10.93 -11.85
C SER A 29 -10.97 10.86 -10.74
N ASP A 30 -11.33 10.39 -9.55
CA ASP A 30 -10.36 10.05 -8.49
C ASP A 30 -10.59 8.62 -7.99
N GLU A 31 -10.74 7.66 -8.90
CA GLU A 31 -10.54 6.26 -8.50
C GLU A 31 -9.05 6.11 -8.13
N PRO A 32 -8.73 5.70 -6.89
CA PRO A 32 -7.40 5.24 -6.55
C PRO A 32 -6.97 4.24 -7.63
N ASP A 33 -5.71 4.29 -8.05
CA ASP A 33 -5.21 3.28 -8.98
C ASP A 33 -5.56 1.92 -8.39
N PRO A 34 -6.38 1.10 -9.07
CA PRO A 34 -6.94 -0.13 -8.52
C PRO A 34 -5.89 -1.16 -8.11
N TYR A 35 -4.62 -0.87 -8.38
CA TYR A 35 -3.50 -1.74 -8.12
C TYR A 35 -2.37 -1.04 -7.32
N ASP A 36 -2.63 0.14 -6.74
CA ASP A 36 -1.76 0.87 -5.80
C ASP A 36 -2.47 1.28 -4.49
N TYR A 37 -3.63 0.67 -4.21
CA TYR A 37 -4.44 0.98 -3.02
C TYR A 37 -3.88 0.40 -1.70
N TYR A 38 -2.81 -0.40 -1.76
CA TYR A 38 -2.09 -0.86 -0.56
C TYR A 38 -0.60 -1.08 -0.79
N THR A 39 0.16 -1.03 0.30
CA THR A 39 1.60 -1.33 0.28
C THR A 39 1.82 -2.84 0.18
N SER A 40 2.48 -3.30 -0.89
CA SER A 40 2.90 -4.70 -1.02
C SER A 40 4.42 -4.84 -1.11
N PHE A 41 4.97 -5.73 -0.26
CA PHE A 41 6.35 -6.18 -0.28
C PHE A 41 6.46 -7.70 -0.44
N PHE A 42 5.40 -8.45 -0.18
CA PHE A 42 5.30 -9.89 -0.41
C PHE A 42 4.63 -10.15 -1.74
N HIS A 43 5.41 -10.51 -2.76
CA HIS A 43 4.92 -10.55 -4.14
C HIS A 43 3.77 -11.57 -4.29
N SER A 44 2.69 -11.15 -4.96
CA SER A 44 1.49 -11.98 -5.11
C SER A 44 1.70 -13.19 -6.03
N ASP A 45 2.73 -13.15 -6.88
CA ASP A 45 3.00 -14.16 -7.90
C ASP A 45 4.04 -15.22 -7.50
N LEU A 46 4.37 -15.32 -6.21
CA LEU A 46 5.34 -16.29 -5.69
C LEU A 46 4.90 -17.74 -5.88
N GLN A 47 3.60 -17.99 -5.90
CA GLN A 47 2.99 -19.33 -5.98
C GLN A 47 1.85 -19.33 -6.99
N GLY A 48 1.46 -20.51 -7.49
CA GLY A 48 0.38 -20.66 -8.48
C GLY A 48 0.74 -20.30 -9.92
N GLN A 49 1.74 -19.44 -10.14
CA GLN A 49 2.22 -19.05 -11.47
C GLN A 49 1.09 -18.53 -12.37
N LYS A 50 1.21 -18.68 -13.70
CA LYS A 50 0.15 -18.27 -14.65
C LYS A 50 -1.19 -18.96 -14.37
N ASP A 51 -1.16 -20.16 -13.80
CA ASP A 51 -2.33 -21.01 -13.64
C ASP A 51 -3.34 -20.44 -12.63
N PHE A 52 -2.87 -19.74 -11.61
CA PHE A 52 -3.73 -19.16 -10.58
C PHE A 52 -3.63 -17.63 -10.45
N GLY A 53 -3.05 -16.95 -11.45
CA GLY A 53 -2.85 -15.50 -11.42
C GLY A 53 -4.13 -14.69 -11.21
N ALA A 54 -5.25 -15.12 -11.79
CA ALA A 54 -6.55 -14.48 -11.58
C ALA A 54 -7.06 -14.56 -10.12
N PHE A 55 -6.48 -15.45 -9.31
CA PHE A 55 -6.86 -15.70 -7.92
C PHE A 55 -5.86 -15.12 -6.92
N TYR A 56 -4.93 -14.26 -7.34
CA TYR A 56 -4.16 -13.47 -6.40
C TYR A 56 -5.05 -12.49 -5.64
N PHE A 57 -4.57 -11.98 -4.51
CA PHE A 57 -5.39 -11.14 -3.66
C PHE A 57 -5.65 -9.77 -4.32
N THR A 58 -6.92 -9.40 -4.39
CA THR A 58 -7.35 -8.03 -4.63
C THR A 58 -8.63 -7.78 -3.85
N ASP A 59 -8.75 -6.60 -3.27
CA ASP A 59 -9.95 -6.10 -2.60
C ASP A 59 -10.71 -5.10 -3.47
N TYR A 60 -10.17 -4.76 -4.63
CA TYR A 60 -10.75 -3.79 -5.56
C TYR A 60 -11.69 -4.46 -6.59
N GLN A 61 -11.33 -5.66 -7.06
CA GLN A 61 -12.07 -6.40 -8.10
C GLN A 61 -12.55 -7.77 -7.62
N PHE A 62 -13.43 -8.41 -8.40
CA PHE A 62 -13.89 -9.77 -8.14
C PHE A 62 -12.76 -10.81 -8.21
N THR A 63 -11.87 -10.67 -9.20
CA THR A 63 -10.67 -11.49 -9.42
C THR A 63 -9.50 -10.59 -9.77
N TYR A 64 -8.27 -11.01 -9.49
CA TYR A 64 -7.07 -10.23 -9.78
C TYR A 64 -6.89 -10.00 -11.28
N GLY A 65 -7.33 -10.95 -12.12
CA GLY A 65 -7.40 -10.80 -13.57
C GLY A 65 -8.66 -11.46 -14.12
N GLU A 66 -8.98 -11.15 -15.38
CA GLU A 66 -10.18 -11.67 -16.05
C GLU A 66 -9.90 -12.71 -17.14
N GLU A 67 -8.63 -13.01 -17.39
CA GLU A 67 -8.23 -13.97 -18.40
C GLU A 67 -8.11 -15.38 -17.82
N GLU A 68 -8.54 -16.37 -18.61
CA GLU A 68 -8.24 -17.78 -18.32
C GLU A 68 -6.72 -18.02 -18.45
N PRO A 69 -6.11 -18.84 -17.59
CA PRO A 69 -4.67 -19.10 -17.60
C PRO A 69 -4.16 -19.78 -18.89
N VAL A 70 -5.08 -20.40 -19.64
CA VAL A 70 -4.80 -21.10 -20.90
C VAL A 70 -5.93 -20.78 -21.89
N SER A 71 -5.56 -20.54 -23.15
CA SER A 71 -6.54 -20.37 -24.24
C SER A 71 -7.20 -21.70 -24.61
N GLU A 72 -8.53 -21.75 -24.53
CA GLU A 72 -9.32 -22.89 -25.03
C GLU A 72 -9.03 -23.18 -26.50
N ALA A 73 -8.87 -22.13 -27.31
CA ALA A 73 -8.57 -22.26 -28.73
C ALA A 73 -7.23 -22.96 -28.98
N ALA A 74 -6.20 -22.57 -28.22
CA ALA A 74 -4.87 -23.19 -28.30
C ALA A 74 -4.90 -24.66 -27.85
N VAL A 75 -5.61 -24.98 -26.77
CA VAL A 75 -5.80 -26.37 -26.29
C VAL A 75 -6.50 -27.22 -27.35
N ASN A 76 -7.61 -26.71 -27.88
CA ASN A 76 -8.36 -27.41 -28.93
C ASN A 76 -7.50 -27.65 -30.17
N ALA A 77 -6.79 -26.62 -30.62
CA ALA A 77 -5.94 -26.67 -31.79
C ALA A 77 -4.77 -27.67 -31.64
N ALA A 78 -4.17 -27.72 -30.45
CA ALA A 78 -3.12 -28.69 -30.12
C ALA A 78 -3.64 -30.14 -30.17
N GLU A 79 -4.83 -30.41 -29.63
CA GLU A 79 -5.44 -31.75 -29.70
C GLU A 79 -5.73 -32.18 -31.14
N TRP A 80 -6.26 -31.27 -31.97
CA TRP A 80 -6.54 -31.54 -33.38
C TRP A 80 -5.26 -31.79 -34.19
N ALA A 81 -4.21 -31.00 -33.96
CA ALA A 81 -2.92 -31.22 -34.61
C ALA A 81 -2.31 -32.56 -34.18
N GLY A 82 -2.39 -32.91 -32.90
CA GLY A 82 -1.95 -34.21 -32.39
C GLY A 82 -2.73 -35.39 -32.99
N TYR A 83 -4.04 -35.23 -33.15
CA TYR A 83 -4.92 -36.25 -33.75
C TYR A 83 -4.65 -36.44 -35.26
N LEU A 84 -4.43 -35.36 -36.01
CA LEU A 84 -4.17 -35.44 -37.46
C LEU A 84 -2.72 -35.81 -37.79
N GLY A 85 -1.79 -35.59 -36.86
CA GLY A 85 -0.37 -35.92 -37.02
C GLY A 85 0.39 -34.95 -37.92
N ALA A 86 1.70 -35.19 -38.07
CA ALA A 86 2.56 -34.37 -38.92
C ALA A 86 2.12 -34.44 -40.39
N PRO A 87 2.17 -33.32 -41.15
CA PRO A 87 2.80 -32.06 -40.78
C PRO A 87 1.86 -31.01 -40.16
N VAL A 88 0.65 -31.37 -39.70
CA VAL A 88 -0.35 -30.40 -39.20
C VAL A 88 0.15 -29.69 -37.94
N LYS A 89 0.12 -28.35 -37.96
CA LYS A 89 0.51 -27.49 -36.82
C LYS A 89 -0.72 -26.95 -36.10
N ALA A 90 -0.63 -26.80 -34.78
CA ALA A 90 -1.69 -26.21 -33.97
C ALA A 90 -2.09 -24.80 -34.45
N ALA A 91 -1.12 -23.96 -34.83
CA ALA A 91 -1.40 -22.61 -35.35
C ALA A 91 -2.28 -22.63 -36.62
N ASP A 92 -2.12 -23.64 -37.49
CA ASP A 92 -2.95 -23.79 -38.69
C ASP A 92 -4.39 -24.19 -38.34
N VAL A 93 -4.55 -25.06 -37.33
CA VAL A 93 -5.87 -25.44 -36.81
C VAL A 93 -6.55 -24.24 -36.15
N GLU A 94 -5.84 -23.52 -35.28
CA GLU A 94 -6.37 -22.38 -34.54
C GLU A 94 -6.84 -21.28 -35.50
N LYS A 95 -6.02 -20.98 -36.51
CA LYS A 95 -6.39 -20.04 -37.58
C LYS A 95 -7.72 -20.43 -38.23
N MET A 96 -7.86 -21.70 -38.60
CA MET A 96 -9.04 -22.21 -39.31
C MET A 96 -10.30 -22.25 -38.44
N MET A 97 -10.17 -22.62 -37.17
CA MET A 97 -11.32 -22.82 -36.28
C MET A 97 -11.78 -21.53 -35.58
N TYR A 98 -10.86 -20.62 -35.23
CA TYR A 98 -11.15 -19.49 -34.34
C TYR A 98 -10.91 -18.10 -34.97
N HIS A 99 -10.01 -17.98 -35.95
CA HIS A 99 -9.59 -16.68 -36.49
C HIS A 99 -10.12 -16.38 -37.89
N LEU A 100 -11.01 -17.21 -38.42
CA LEU A 100 -11.76 -16.93 -39.65
C LEU A 100 -13.16 -16.40 -39.34
N ASP A 101 -13.57 -15.40 -40.11
CA ASP A 101 -14.97 -14.95 -40.14
C ASP A 101 -15.86 -15.97 -40.89
N SER A 102 -17.17 -15.71 -40.88
CA SER A 102 -18.15 -16.62 -41.50
C SER A 102 -17.89 -16.83 -43.00
N ALA A 103 -17.45 -15.78 -43.71
CA ALA A 103 -17.14 -15.86 -45.14
C ALA A 103 -15.90 -16.74 -45.41
N GLY A 104 -14.84 -16.58 -44.61
CA GLY A 104 -13.63 -17.40 -44.67
C GLY A 104 -13.92 -18.87 -44.37
N LYS A 105 -14.76 -19.16 -43.37
CA LYS A 105 -15.20 -20.53 -43.05
C LYS A 105 -16.04 -21.16 -44.18
N GLU A 106 -16.92 -20.38 -44.83
CA GLU A 106 -17.68 -20.84 -45.98
C GLU A 106 -16.78 -21.14 -47.19
N GLN A 107 -15.80 -20.27 -47.47
CA GLN A 107 -14.82 -20.50 -48.54
C GLN A 107 -14.01 -21.77 -48.28
N ALA A 108 -13.60 -22.00 -47.03
CA ALA A 108 -12.91 -23.23 -46.64
C ALA A 108 -13.77 -24.48 -46.87
N ASN A 109 -15.07 -24.44 -46.55
CA ASN A 109 -15.98 -25.55 -46.83
C ASN A 109 -16.14 -25.80 -48.33
N ARG A 110 -16.30 -24.76 -49.15
CA ARG A 110 -16.35 -24.89 -50.62
C ARG A 110 -15.07 -25.50 -51.19
N PHE A 111 -13.90 -25.15 -50.65
CA PHE A 111 -12.63 -25.78 -51.04
C PHE A 111 -12.58 -27.27 -50.70
N LEU A 112 -13.08 -27.65 -49.52
CA LEU A 112 -13.11 -29.04 -49.08
C LEU A 112 -14.09 -29.90 -49.89
N GLU A 113 -15.20 -29.33 -50.34
CA GLU A 113 -16.26 -30.05 -51.08
C GLU A 113 -16.04 -30.05 -52.59
N GLN A 114 -15.71 -28.89 -53.16
CA GLN A 114 -15.76 -28.62 -54.61
C GLN A 114 -14.37 -28.32 -55.19
N GLY A 115 -13.33 -28.19 -54.35
CA GLY A 115 -12.01 -27.78 -54.82
C GLY A 115 -11.91 -26.31 -55.23
N ALA A 116 -12.89 -25.47 -54.85
CA ALA A 116 -12.89 -24.03 -55.13
C ALA A 116 -11.64 -23.34 -54.54
N PRO A 117 -11.12 -22.26 -55.16
CA PRO A 117 -9.95 -21.55 -54.65
C PRO A 117 -10.20 -20.93 -53.27
N VAL A 118 -9.19 -21.01 -52.40
CA VAL A 118 -9.15 -20.33 -51.10
C VAL A 118 -8.31 -19.06 -51.20
N ALA A 119 -8.46 -18.14 -50.23
CA ALA A 119 -7.57 -16.99 -50.11
C ALA A 119 -6.10 -17.43 -49.99
N ASP A 120 -5.17 -16.63 -50.53
CA ASP A 120 -3.73 -16.93 -50.51
C ASP A 120 -3.20 -17.21 -49.10
N SER A 121 -3.76 -16.53 -48.10
CA SER A 121 -3.40 -16.71 -46.70
C SER A 121 -3.75 -18.10 -46.13
N LEU A 122 -4.54 -18.90 -46.85
CA LEU A 122 -4.98 -20.26 -46.51
C LEU A 122 -4.44 -21.32 -47.46
N ALA A 123 -3.84 -20.94 -48.60
CA ALA A 123 -3.39 -21.87 -49.64
C ALA A 123 -2.38 -22.92 -49.13
N ASN A 124 -1.57 -22.56 -48.13
CA ASN A 124 -0.56 -23.43 -47.52
C ASN A 124 -0.95 -23.95 -46.12
N ASN A 125 -2.21 -23.83 -45.72
CA ASN A 125 -2.66 -24.27 -44.40
C ASN A 125 -2.69 -25.80 -44.32
N GLN A 126 -1.91 -26.38 -43.40
CA GLN A 126 -1.69 -27.82 -43.33
C GLN A 126 -2.92 -28.58 -42.79
N PHE A 127 -3.75 -27.93 -41.98
CA PHE A 127 -5.01 -28.49 -41.50
C PHE A 127 -6.00 -28.69 -42.65
N LEU A 128 -6.20 -27.68 -43.51
CA LEU A 128 -7.05 -27.80 -44.70
C LEU A 128 -6.56 -28.89 -45.67
N ALA A 129 -5.25 -28.98 -45.88
CA ALA A 129 -4.66 -30.03 -46.71
C ALA A 129 -4.91 -31.43 -46.13
N ALA A 130 -4.79 -31.59 -44.81
CA ALA A 130 -5.06 -32.86 -44.13
C ALA A 130 -6.54 -33.26 -44.25
N LEU A 131 -7.48 -32.34 -44.08
CA LEU A 131 -8.92 -32.64 -44.20
C LEU A 131 -9.36 -33.10 -45.60
N LYS A 132 -8.55 -32.88 -46.65
CA LYS A 132 -8.80 -33.44 -47.99
C LYS A 132 -8.43 -34.91 -48.12
N GLN A 133 -7.58 -35.43 -47.24
CA GLN A 133 -7.12 -36.81 -47.32
C GLN A 133 -8.23 -37.79 -46.91
N PRO A 134 -8.42 -38.91 -47.64
CA PRO A 134 -9.42 -39.92 -47.29
C PRO A 134 -9.31 -40.46 -45.86
N ALA A 135 -8.08 -40.57 -45.33
CA ALA A 135 -7.81 -40.98 -43.96
C ALA A 135 -8.44 -40.07 -42.89
N HIS A 136 -8.78 -38.83 -43.26
CA HIS A 136 -9.31 -37.82 -42.34
C HIS A 136 -10.76 -37.40 -42.66
N TRP A 137 -11.51 -38.21 -43.42
CA TRP A 137 -12.90 -37.89 -43.76
C TRP A 137 -13.82 -37.73 -42.53
N ALA A 138 -13.62 -38.49 -41.46
CA ALA A 138 -14.38 -38.32 -40.22
C ALA A 138 -14.13 -36.92 -39.60
N ALA A 139 -12.87 -36.48 -39.60
CA ALA A 139 -12.49 -35.14 -39.16
C ALA A 139 -13.09 -34.04 -40.04
N LYS A 140 -13.04 -34.21 -41.37
CA LYS A 140 -13.64 -33.27 -42.32
C LYS A 140 -15.15 -33.13 -42.06
N LYS A 141 -15.87 -34.25 -41.94
CA LYS A 141 -17.32 -34.25 -41.67
C LYS A 141 -17.64 -33.56 -40.35
N TYR A 142 -16.87 -33.82 -39.29
CA TYR A 142 -17.05 -33.15 -38.01
C TYR A 142 -16.78 -31.65 -38.11
N TYR A 143 -15.69 -31.22 -38.77
CA TYR A 143 -15.39 -29.81 -38.96
C TYR A 143 -16.52 -29.08 -39.69
N GLN A 144 -17.01 -29.65 -40.80
CA GLN A 144 -18.13 -29.10 -41.55
C GLN A 144 -19.39 -28.98 -40.69
N PHE A 145 -19.70 -30.02 -39.91
CA PHE A 145 -20.81 -29.99 -38.96
C PHE A 145 -20.65 -28.88 -37.92
N ALA A 146 -19.47 -28.77 -37.29
CA ALA A 146 -19.20 -27.75 -36.29
C ALA A 146 -19.42 -26.34 -36.86
N VAL A 147 -18.84 -26.05 -38.03
CA VAL A 147 -19.00 -24.77 -38.74
C VAL A 147 -20.47 -24.49 -39.05
N GLN A 148 -21.21 -25.48 -39.54
CA GLN A 148 -22.63 -25.32 -39.86
C GLN A 148 -23.47 -24.97 -38.62
N THR A 149 -23.13 -25.53 -37.46
CA THR A 149 -23.84 -25.26 -36.21
C THR A 149 -23.46 -23.94 -35.53
N GLU A 150 -22.35 -23.30 -35.90
CA GLU A 150 -21.95 -22.03 -35.30
C GLU A 150 -23.00 -20.93 -35.51
N SER A 151 -23.60 -20.85 -36.71
CA SER A 151 -24.63 -19.86 -37.04
C SER A 151 -25.89 -19.97 -36.18
N LEU A 152 -26.23 -21.17 -35.70
CA LEU A 152 -27.34 -21.40 -34.77
C LEU A 152 -27.05 -20.90 -33.36
N SER A 153 -25.76 -20.75 -33.02
CA SER A 153 -25.29 -20.31 -31.70
C SER A 153 -24.80 -18.86 -31.67
N GLN A 154 -24.67 -18.21 -32.83
CA GLN A 154 -24.27 -16.81 -32.97
C GLN A 154 -25.52 -15.90 -33.06
N ALA A 155 -26.10 -15.56 -31.91
CA ALA A 155 -26.94 -14.38 -31.82
C ALA A 155 -26.04 -13.14 -31.65
N ASN A 156 -26.32 -12.03 -32.34
CA ASN A 156 -25.66 -10.75 -32.06
C ASN A 156 -25.81 -10.46 -30.56
N TYR A 157 -24.71 -10.60 -29.81
CA TYR A 157 -24.74 -10.48 -28.36
C TYR A 157 -24.82 -9.00 -27.99
N ASN A 158 -26.05 -8.50 -27.88
CA ASN A 158 -26.33 -7.23 -27.22
C ASN A 158 -26.80 -7.53 -25.79
N TYR A 159 -26.00 -7.15 -24.79
CA TYR A 159 -26.32 -7.37 -23.38
C TYR A 159 -27.66 -6.73 -22.95
N TRP A 160 -28.08 -5.66 -23.64
CA TRP A 160 -29.31 -4.92 -23.35
C TRP A 160 -30.52 -5.44 -24.13
N GLU A 161 -30.30 -6.10 -25.27
CA GLU A 161 -31.35 -6.63 -26.15
C GLU A 161 -30.91 -7.96 -26.78
N PRO A 162 -30.90 -9.07 -26.02
CA PRO A 162 -30.49 -10.36 -26.56
C PRO A 162 -31.48 -10.83 -27.63
N ALA A 163 -30.98 -11.12 -28.83
CA ALA A 163 -31.81 -11.71 -29.87
C ALA A 163 -32.29 -13.11 -29.44
N PRO A 164 -33.54 -13.50 -29.80
CA PRO A 164 -34.06 -14.82 -29.45
C PRO A 164 -33.24 -15.92 -30.13
N LEU A 165 -32.85 -16.95 -29.36
CA LEU A 165 -32.16 -18.13 -29.89
C LEU A 165 -33.14 -19.05 -30.64
N ASP A 166 -32.71 -19.60 -31.78
CA ASP A 166 -33.42 -20.68 -32.48
C ASP A 166 -33.28 -22.01 -31.74
N THR A 167 -34.06 -22.16 -30.67
CA THR A 167 -34.04 -23.37 -29.82
C THR A 167 -34.50 -24.63 -30.57
N ALA A 168 -35.36 -24.50 -31.60
CA ALA A 168 -35.83 -25.63 -32.40
C ALA A 168 -34.72 -26.13 -33.35
N GLY A 169 -34.03 -25.21 -34.03
CA GLY A 169 -32.85 -25.51 -34.84
C GLY A 169 -31.73 -26.14 -34.01
N LEU A 170 -31.46 -25.60 -32.81
CA LEU A 170 -30.47 -26.16 -31.89
C LEU A 170 -30.83 -27.60 -31.45
N LYS A 171 -32.09 -27.89 -31.11
CA LYS A 171 -32.53 -29.27 -30.78
C LYS A 171 -32.37 -30.23 -31.96
N THR A 172 -32.70 -29.78 -33.16
CA THR A 172 -32.55 -30.57 -34.39
C THR A 172 -31.08 -30.90 -34.66
N ALA A 173 -30.21 -29.88 -34.58
CA ALA A 173 -28.77 -30.06 -34.73
C ALA A 173 -28.19 -30.96 -33.64
N ALA A 174 -28.68 -30.86 -32.40
CA ALA A 174 -28.25 -31.71 -31.30
C ALA A 174 -28.61 -33.19 -31.52
N ALA A 175 -29.81 -33.47 -32.04
CA ALA A 175 -30.22 -34.82 -32.41
C ALA A 175 -29.34 -35.40 -33.53
N ALA A 176 -29.02 -34.59 -34.55
CA ALA A 176 -28.12 -34.98 -35.63
C ALA A 176 -26.70 -35.27 -35.10
N ALA A 177 -26.16 -34.43 -34.21
CA ALA A 177 -24.87 -34.67 -33.56
C ALA A 177 -24.85 -35.99 -32.77
N LEU A 178 -25.93 -36.30 -32.03
CA LEU A 178 -26.05 -37.54 -31.29
C LEU A 178 -26.08 -38.76 -32.21
N GLN A 179 -26.84 -38.72 -33.30
CA GLN A 179 -26.88 -39.79 -34.29
C GLN A 179 -25.49 -39.99 -34.93
N ALA A 180 -24.81 -38.90 -35.30
CA ALA A 180 -23.45 -38.95 -35.83
C ALA A 180 -22.48 -39.58 -34.81
N ALA A 181 -22.55 -39.21 -33.53
CA ALA A 181 -21.72 -39.80 -32.49
C ALA A 181 -21.96 -41.31 -32.33
N LEU A 182 -23.20 -41.76 -32.39
CA LEU A 182 -23.55 -43.17 -32.26
C LEU A 182 -23.00 -44.00 -33.43
N ALA A 183 -23.02 -43.44 -34.65
CA ALA A 183 -22.48 -44.07 -35.85
C ALA A 183 -20.94 -44.00 -35.97
N GLU A 184 -20.31 -43.01 -35.35
CA GLU A 184 -18.86 -42.80 -35.42
C GLU A 184 -18.08 -43.87 -34.63
N LYS A 185 -16.99 -44.35 -35.24
CA LYS A 185 -16.07 -45.34 -34.68
C LYS A 185 -14.79 -44.69 -34.14
N ASP A 186 -14.33 -43.61 -34.76
CA ASP A 186 -13.17 -42.87 -34.28
C ASP A 186 -13.46 -42.25 -32.90
N ARG A 187 -12.66 -42.60 -31.90
CA ARG A 187 -12.92 -42.20 -30.50
C ARG A 187 -12.78 -40.70 -30.27
N PHE A 188 -11.88 -40.05 -31.01
CA PHE A 188 -11.64 -38.61 -30.89
C PHE A 188 -12.82 -37.83 -31.48
N ILE A 189 -13.25 -38.19 -32.69
CA ILE A 189 -14.39 -37.56 -33.37
C ILE A 189 -15.72 -37.88 -32.66
N LYS A 190 -15.91 -39.13 -32.22
CA LYS A 190 -17.09 -39.57 -31.48
C LYS A 190 -17.33 -38.75 -30.20
N LEU A 191 -16.29 -38.55 -29.40
CA LEU A 191 -16.36 -37.74 -28.18
C LEU A 191 -16.82 -36.31 -28.49
N ARG A 192 -16.28 -35.72 -29.56
CA ARG A 192 -16.58 -34.35 -29.95
C ARG A 192 -18.00 -34.20 -30.49
N TYR A 193 -18.53 -35.18 -31.22
CA TYR A 193 -19.95 -35.19 -31.57
C TYR A 193 -20.87 -35.32 -30.34
N PHE A 194 -20.53 -36.17 -29.36
CA PHE A 194 -21.29 -36.22 -28.11
C PHE A 194 -21.27 -34.87 -27.36
N TYR A 195 -20.10 -34.21 -27.33
CA TYR A 195 -19.99 -32.87 -26.75
C TYR A 195 -20.85 -31.84 -27.51
N GLN A 196 -20.85 -31.84 -28.85
CA GLN A 196 -21.74 -30.97 -29.62
C GLN A 196 -23.21 -31.27 -29.32
N ALA A 197 -23.59 -32.55 -29.23
CA ALA A 197 -24.96 -32.94 -28.89
C ALA A 197 -25.38 -32.42 -27.49
N GLN A 198 -24.49 -32.48 -26.49
CA GLN A 198 -24.74 -31.89 -25.18
C GLN A 198 -24.83 -30.36 -25.26
N ARG A 199 -23.82 -29.70 -25.85
CA ARG A 199 -23.71 -28.24 -25.96
C ARG A 199 -24.90 -27.62 -26.66
N LEU A 200 -25.33 -28.20 -27.78
CA LEU A 200 -26.50 -27.70 -28.52
C LEU A 200 -27.80 -27.87 -27.72
N ASN A 201 -27.99 -28.99 -27.02
CA ASN A 201 -29.13 -29.15 -26.10
C ASN A 201 -29.06 -28.16 -24.93
N HIS A 202 -27.88 -27.90 -24.38
CA HIS A 202 -27.68 -26.93 -23.30
C HIS A 202 -28.15 -25.53 -23.71
N TYR A 203 -27.71 -25.04 -24.87
CA TYR A 203 -28.13 -23.73 -25.38
C TYR A 203 -29.58 -23.71 -25.87
N ALA A 204 -30.15 -24.86 -26.23
CA ALA A 204 -31.58 -24.99 -26.52
C ALA A 204 -32.47 -25.11 -25.28
N GLU A 205 -31.92 -24.90 -24.09
CA GLU A 205 -32.57 -25.08 -22.78
C GLU A 205 -33.11 -26.49 -22.52
N ASN A 206 -32.62 -27.49 -23.27
CA ASN A 206 -32.98 -28.89 -23.10
C ASN A 206 -32.03 -29.56 -22.09
N TYR A 207 -32.01 -29.03 -20.87
CA TYR A 207 -30.99 -29.36 -19.86
C TYR A 207 -31.03 -30.83 -19.44
N GLU A 208 -32.21 -31.45 -19.35
CA GLU A 208 -32.34 -32.87 -19.00
C GLU A 208 -31.68 -33.76 -20.06
N GLN A 209 -31.96 -33.53 -21.33
CA GLN A 209 -31.37 -34.29 -22.43
C GLN A 209 -29.85 -34.07 -22.52
N ALA A 210 -29.38 -32.83 -22.35
CA ALA A 210 -27.94 -32.51 -22.32
C ALA A 210 -27.23 -33.27 -21.19
N SER A 211 -27.82 -33.21 -19.99
CA SER A 211 -27.37 -33.88 -18.77
C SER A 211 -27.29 -35.41 -18.94
N GLN A 212 -28.28 -36.02 -19.59
CA GLN A 212 -28.30 -37.46 -19.90
C GLN A 212 -27.24 -37.86 -20.93
N ILE A 213 -26.97 -37.04 -21.95
CA ILE A 213 -25.92 -37.30 -22.94
C ILE A 213 -24.55 -37.39 -22.24
N TYR A 214 -24.29 -36.48 -21.30
CA TYR A 214 -23.06 -36.51 -20.51
C TYR A 214 -22.91 -37.83 -19.72
N ASP A 215 -23.93 -38.17 -18.92
CA ASP A 215 -23.90 -39.33 -18.02
C ASP A 215 -23.84 -40.66 -18.77
N ARG A 216 -24.54 -40.75 -19.90
CA ARG A 216 -24.63 -41.99 -20.68
C ARG A 216 -23.41 -42.22 -21.55
N TYR A 217 -22.84 -41.15 -22.13
CA TYR A 217 -21.86 -41.29 -23.20
C TYR A 217 -20.51 -40.62 -22.90
N ILE A 218 -20.49 -39.34 -22.51
CA ILE A 218 -19.24 -38.56 -22.40
C ILE A 218 -18.39 -39.05 -21.24
N ILE A 219 -18.97 -39.18 -20.04
CA ILE A 219 -18.20 -39.58 -18.85
C ILE A 219 -17.60 -40.99 -19.03
N LYS A 220 -18.33 -41.89 -19.69
CA LYS A 220 -17.92 -43.29 -19.97
C LYS A 220 -16.91 -43.42 -21.10
N THR A 221 -16.71 -42.37 -21.91
CA THR A 221 -15.71 -42.39 -22.97
C THR A 221 -14.32 -42.21 -22.34
N ALA A 222 -13.50 -43.26 -22.38
CA ALA A 222 -12.11 -43.17 -21.94
C ALA A 222 -11.34 -42.27 -22.92
N SER A 223 -10.92 -41.10 -22.44
CA SER A 223 -10.18 -40.10 -23.20
C SER A 223 -9.60 -39.09 -22.21
N ASN A 224 -8.41 -38.57 -22.54
CA ASN A 224 -7.78 -37.48 -21.81
C ASN A 224 -8.06 -36.12 -22.47
N SER A 225 -8.96 -36.06 -23.45
CA SER A 225 -9.28 -34.81 -24.14
C SER A 225 -9.94 -33.80 -23.19
N HIS A 226 -9.52 -32.55 -23.30
CA HIS A 226 -10.08 -31.38 -22.61
C HIS A 226 -11.56 -31.16 -22.94
N THR A 227 -12.05 -31.70 -24.06
CA THR A 227 -13.48 -31.73 -24.40
C THR A 227 -14.32 -32.34 -23.27
N LYS A 228 -13.78 -33.31 -22.49
CA LYS A 228 -14.48 -33.86 -21.32
C LYS A 228 -14.66 -32.83 -20.20
N GLY A 229 -13.71 -31.92 -20.04
CA GLY A 229 -13.80 -30.82 -19.07
C GLY A 229 -14.83 -29.77 -19.48
N TRP A 230 -14.88 -29.43 -20.76
CA TRP A 230 -15.89 -28.51 -21.28
C TRP A 230 -17.30 -29.11 -21.13
N ALA A 231 -17.44 -30.41 -21.40
CA ALA A 231 -18.67 -31.16 -21.16
C ALA A 231 -19.05 -31.19 -19.66
N LEU A 232 -18.07 -31.31 -18.76
CA LEU A 232 -18.28 -31.26 -17.31
C LEU A 232 -18.75 -29.87 -16.85
N ALA A 233 -18.21 -28.79 -17.42
CA ALA A 233 -18.66 -27.42 -17.16
C ALA A 233 -20.11 -27.19 -17.59
N LEU A 234 -20.48 -27.70 -18.77
CA LEU A 234 -21.88 -27.68 -19.24
C LEU A 234 -22.79 -28.50 -18.31
N LYS A 235 -22.34 -29.69 -17.90
CA LYS A 235 -23.06 -30.55 -16.94
C LYS A 235 -23.31 -29.83 -15.62
N ALA A 236 -22.31 -29.12 -15.08
CA ALA A 236 -22.46 -28.31 -13.88
C ALA A 236 -23.51 -27.21 -14.06
N GLY A 237 -23.48 -26.51 -15.20
CA GLY A 237 -24.51 -25.52 -15.57
C GLY A 237 -25.91 -26.13 -15.71
N GLU A 238 -26.03 -27.31 -16.30
CA GLU A 238 -27.29 -28.05 -16.44
C GLU A 238 -27.86 -28.43 -15.07
N GLN A 239 -27.04 -28.95 -14.14
CA GLN A 239 -27.49 -29.26 -12.77
C GLN A 239 -28.04 -28.01 -12.08
N ARG A 240 -27.36 -26.86 -12.23
CA ARG A 240 -27.82 -25.58 -11.68
C ARG A 240 -29.20 -25.22 -12.24
N ARG A 241 -29.39 -25.36 -13.55
CA ARG A 241 -30.66 -25.04 -14.23
C ARG A 241 -31.79 -26.01 -13.86
N LEU A 242 -31.45 -27.25 -13.54
CA LEU A 242 -32.38 -28.28 -13.06
C LEU A 242 -32.67 -28.17 -11.55
N GLY A 243 -32.03 -27.24 -10.84
CA GLY A 243 -32.26 -26.97 -9.42
C GLY A 243 -31.32 -27.68 -8.44
N ASP A 244 -30.44 -28.57 -8.90
CA ASP A 244 -29.43 -29.23 -8.06
C ASP A 244 -28.17 -28.35 -7.94
N THR A 245 -28.28 -27.31 -7.11
CA THR A 245 -27.23 -26.32 -6.90
C THR A 245 -26.01 -26.88 -6.16
N ALA A 246 -26.20 -27.87 -5.28
CA ALA A 246 -25.10 -28.51 -4.57
C ALA A 246 -24.24 -29.35 -5.53
N GLN A 247 -24.87 -30.17 -6.37
CA GLN A 247 -24.18 -30.93 -7.40
C GLN A 247 -23.53 -29.99 -8.43
N ALA A 248 -24.20 -28.91 -8.82
CA ALA A 248 -23.62 -27.91 -9.73
C ALA A 248 -22.32 -27.31 -9.17
N ALA A 249 -22.34 -26.82 -7.92
CA ALA A 249 -21.16 -26.24 -7.28
C ALA A 249 -20.03 -27.27 -7.14
N TYR A 250 -20.36 -28.51 -6.78
CA TYR A 250 -19.38 -29.60 -6.71
C TYR A 250 -18.74 -29.89 -8.08
N LEU A 251 -19.53 -29.93 -9.16
CA LEU A 251 -18.99 -30.15 -10.50
C LEU A 251 -18.13 -28.97 -10.97
N PHE A 252 -18.53 -27.72 -10.69
CA PHE A 252 -17.71 -26.54 -10.99
C PHE A 252 -16.39 -26.55 -10.21
N SER A 253 -16.34 -27.02 -8.97
CA SER A 253 -15.06 -27.14 -8.24
C SER A 253 -14.10 -28.15 -8.90
N LYS A 254 -14.64 -29.22 -9.49
CA LYS A 254 -13.85 -30.16 -10.30
C LYS A 254 -13.33 -29.52 -11.58
N VAL A 255 -14.15 -28.71 -12.25
CA VAL A 255 -13.72 -27.95 -13.44
C VAL A 255 -12.59 -27.00 -13.09
N PHE A 256 -12.77 -26.21 -12.02
CA PHE A 256 -11.77 -25.29 -11.49
C PHE A 256 -10.42 -25.97 -11.23
N ALA A 257 -10.44 -27.15 -10.61
CA ALA A 257 -9.23 -27.88 -10.26
C ALA A 257 -8.48 -28.43 -11.49
N GLN A 258 -9.20 -28.94 -12.49
CA GLN A 258 -8.62 -29.80 -13.53
C GLN A 258 -8.45 -29.12 -14.90
N TYR A 259 -9.22 -28.07 -15.21
CA TYR A 259 -9.29 -27.50 -16.55
C TYR A 259 -8.93 -26.01 -16.55
N PRO A 260 -7.64 -25.66 -16.73
CA PRO A 260 -7.17 -24.28 -16.65
C PRO A 260 -7.87 -23.36 -17.65
N GLU A 261 -8.21 -23.82 -18.85
CA GLU A 261 -8.91 -23.04 -19.88
C GLU A 261 -10.40 -22.75 -19.56
N ARG A 262 -10.91 -23.24 -18.42
CA ARG A 262 -12.27 -23.02 -17.92
C ARG A 262 -12.29 -22.66 -16.42
N ARG A 263 -11.13 -22.39 -15.82
CA ARG A 263 -10.97 -22.30 -14.37
C ARG A 263 -11.69 -21.07 -13.81
N LEU A 264 -11.51 -19.92 -14.44
CA LEU A 264 -12.13 -18.67 -14.04
C LEU A 264 -13.65 -18.70 -14.28
N GLN A 265 -14.07 -19.26 -15.42
CA GLN A 265 -15.49 -19.51 -15.69
C GLN A 265 -16.13 -20.38 -14.60
N ALA A 266 -15.47 -21.47 -14.21
CA ALA A 266 -15.95 -22.38 -13.18
C ALA A 266 -16.02 -21.70 -11.80
N TYR A 267 -15.00 -20.92 -11.45
CA TYR A 267 -14.99 -20.13 -10.22
C TYR A 267 -16.14 -19.12 -10.16
N ARG A 268 -16.34 -18.33 -11.22
CA ARG A 268 -17.45 -17.37 -11.32
C ARG A 268 -18.79 -18.08 -11.10
N ASN A 269 -18.99 -19.22 -11.76
CA ASN A 269 -20.23 -19.98 -11.58
C ASN A 269 -20.37 -20.54 -10.16
N TYR A 270 -19.31 -21.12 -9.58
CA TYR A 270 -19.32 -21.59 -8.20
C TYR A 270 -19.72 -20.49 -7.22
N HIS A 271 -19.10 -19.31 -7.34
CA HIS A 271 -19.35 -18.16 -6.48
C HIS A 271 -20.81 -17.71 -6.52
N TYR A 272 -21.39 -17.55 -7.71
CA TYR A 272 -22.75 -17.03 -7.89
C TYR A 272 -23.87 -18.07 -7.75
N ILE A 273 -23.57 -19.34 -7.43
CA ILE A 273 -24.62 -20.33 -7.13
C ILE A 273 -25.26 -20.08 -5.76
N GLY A 274 -24.49 -19.58 -4.77
CA GLY A 274 -25.03 -19.25 -3.44
C GLY A 274 -25.52 -20.47 -2.63
N VAL A 275 -24.83 -21.60 -2.71
CA VAL A 275 -25.21 -22.85 -2.01
C VAL A 275 -24.51 -22.99 -0.64
N ASN A 276 -25.15 -23.70 0.29
CA ASN A 276 -24.53 -24.06 1.57
C ASN A 276 -23.29 -24.93 1.35
N PHE A 277 -22.14 -24.49 1.85
CA PHE A 277 -20.86 -25.19 1.66
C PHE A 277 -20.87 -26.63 2.22
N GLY A 278 -21.54 -26.85 3.35
CA GLY A 278 -21.62 -28.18 3.98
C GLY A 278 -22.30 -29.21 3.10
N ASP A 279 -23.27 -28.82 2.28
CA ASP A 279 -23.94 -29.72 1.34
C ASP A 279 -23.05 -30.07 0.14
N VAL A 280 -22.26 -29.11 -0.35
CA VAL A 280 -21.28 -29.36 -1.41
C VAL A 280 -20.14 -30.26 -0.90
N LEU A 281 -19.69 -30.04 0.34
CA LEU A 281 -18.59 -30.80 0.94
C LEU A 281 -18.93 -32.29 1.10
N LYS A 282 -20.20 -32.65 1.36
CA LYS A 282 -20.67 -34.04 1.44
C LYS A 282 -20.52 -34.81 0.13
N LEU A 283 -20.44 -34.11 -1.01
CA LEU A 283 -20.31 -34.71 -2.35
C LEU A 283 -18.86 -35.09 -2.70
N ALA A 284 -17.88 -34.51 -2.01
CA ALA A 284 -16.47 -34.80 -2.21
C ALA A 284 -16.12 -36.23 -1.73
N ARG A 285 -15.46 -36.99 -2.61
CA ARG A 285 -15.13 -38.40 -2.38
C ARG A 285 -13.68 -38.61 -1.99
N THR A 286 -12.80 -37.67 -2.35
CA THR A 286 -11.36 -37.76 -2.06
C THR A 286 -10.90 -36.57 -1.22
N PRO A 287 -9.78 -36.72 -0.48
CA PRO A 287 -9.16 -35.59 0.21
C PRO A 287 -8.82 -34.43 -0.75
N ALA A 288 -8.28 -34.72 -1.93
CA ALA A 288 -8.01 -33.70 -2.95
C ALA A 288 -9.27 -32.94 -3.40
N GLU A 289 -10.43 -33.61 -3.55
CA GLU A 289 -11.69 -32.93 -3.86
C GLU A 289 -12.15 -32.01 -2.71
N LYS A 290 -11.95 -32.42 -1.46
CA LYS A 290 -12.21 -31.56 -0.29
C LYS A 290 -11.29 -30.34 -0.27
N ALA A 291 -9.99 -30.53 -0.46
CA ALA A 291 -9.03 -29.43 -0.54
C ALA A 291 -9.42 -28.42 -1.62
N ASN A 292 -9.79 -28.88 -2.83
CA ASN A 292 -10.25 -27.99 -3.90
C ASN A 292 -11.52 -27.20 -3.53
N LEU A 293 -12.44 -27.79 -2.77
CA LEU A 293 -13.65 -27.11 -2.29
C LEU A 293 -13.33 -26.01 -1.26
N TYR A 294 -12.45 -26.30 -0.29
CA TYR A 294 -12.00 -25.27 0.67
C TYR A 294 -11.29 -24.12 -0.06
N ALA A 295 -10.42 -24.44 -1.02
CA ALA A 295 -9.70 -23.43 -1.79
C ALA A 295 -10.61 -22.54 -2.66
N ILE A 296 -11.51 -23.15 -3.44
CA ILE A 296 -12.41 -22.38 -4.33
C ILE A 296 -13.36 -21.47 -3.53
N ARG A 297 -13.76 -21.89 -2.32
CA ARG A 297 -14.51 -21.02 -1.38
C ARG A 297 -13.64 -19.88 -0.85
N SER A 298 -12.41 -20.17 -0.45
CA SER A 298 -11.49 -19.20 0.16
C SER A 298 -11.13 -18.03 -0.77
N PHE A 299 -11.13 -18.21 -2.10
CA PHE A 299 -10.87 -17.11 -3.02
C PHE A 299 -11.90 -15.98 -2.97
N ALA A 300 -13.12 -16.24 -2.48
CA ALA A 300 -14.13 -15.23 -2.26
C ALA A 300 -14.03 -14.55 -0.88
N ASP A 301 -13.22 -15.08 0.02
CA ASP A 301 -13.04 -14.53 1.37
C ASP A 301 -12.10 -13.32 1.31
N ARG A 302 -12.65 -12.16 1.65
CA ARG A 302 -11.93 -10.88 1.72
C ARG A 302 -11.27 -10.70 3.09
N GLU A 303 -11.76 -11.37 4.13
CA GLU A 303 -11.17 -11.30 5.45
C GLU A 303 -9.96 -12.22 5.58
N ILE A 304 -9.08 -11.93 6.53
CA ILE A 304 -7.99 -12.83 6.89
C ILE A 304 -8.61 -14.05 7.56
N ASN A 305 -8.41 -15.21 6.95
CA ASN A 305 -8.99 -16.46 7.40
C ASN A 305 -8.09 -17.63 7.03
N ILE A 306 -7.39 -18.12 8.05
CA ILE A 306 -6.46 -19.23 7.90
C ILE A 306 -7.14 -20.60 7.89
N ASP A 307 -8.39 -20.70 8.34
CA ASP A 307 -9.02 -22.00 8.58
C ASP A 307 -9.20 -22.76 7.26
N GLU A 308 -9.58 -22.07 6.19
CA GLU A 308 -9.67 -22.66 4.86
C GLU A 308 -8.30 -23.13 4.35
N LEU A 309 -7.24 -22.33 4.54
CA LEU A 309 -5.87 -22.69 4.18
C LEU A 309 -5.41 -23.96 4.92
N LYS A 310 -5.71 -24.07 6.22
CA LYS A 310 -5.43 -25.29 7.00
C LYS A 310 -6.19 -26.48 6.44
N GLN A 311 -7.47 -26.32 6.13
CA GLN A 311 -8.27 -27.40 5.55
C GLN A 311 -7.74 -27.84 4.18
N VAL A 312 -7.26 -26.92 3.35
CA VAL A 312 -6.58 -27.27 2.08
C VAL A 312 -5.35 -28.12 2.36
N TYR A 313 -4.48 -27.68 3.27
CA TYR A 313 -3.24 -28.38 3.59
C TYR A 313 -3.48 -29.73 4.25
N ASP A 314 -4.39 -29.84 5.21
CA ASP A 314 -4.70 -31.08 5.93
C ASP A 314 -5.28 -32.16 5.01
N ASN A 315 -6.06 -31.75 3.99
CA ASN A 315 -6.65 -32.68 3.02
C ASN A 315 -5.72 -33.00 1.85
N ASP A 316 -4.90 -32.05 1.39
CA ASP A 316 -3.94 -32.25 0.30
C ASP A 316 -2.66 -31.40 0.51
N PRO A 317 -1.71 -31.91 1.32
CA PRO A 317 -0.50 -31.17 1.66
C PRO A 317 0.40 -30.79 0.46
N ALA A 318 0.24 -31.49 -0.67
CA ALA A 318 1.00 -31.25 -1.89
C ALA A 318 0.28 -30.24 -2.83
N SER A 319 -0.93 -29.80 -2.50
CA SER A 319 -1.72 -28.90 -3.33
C SER A 319 -1.06 -27.53 -3.48
N VAL A 320 -0.82 -27.11 -4.73
CA VAL A 320 -0.33 -25.77 -5.09
C VAL A 320 -1.20 -24.65 -4.51
N LEU A 321 -2.48 -24.93 -4.25
CA LEU A 321 -3.42 -23.97 -3.65
C LEU A 321 -2.99 -23.54 -2.25
N THR A 322 -2.25 -24.39 -1.52
CA THR A 322 -1.67 -24.04 -0.21
C THR A 322 -0.79 -22.79 -0.32
N GLY A 323 0.13 -22.78 -1.28
CA GLY A 323 1.02 -21.64 -1.49
C GLY A 323 0.28 -20.39 -1.96
N VAL A 324 -0.70 -20.55 -2.87
CA VAL A 324 -1.50 -19.42 -3.38
C VAL A 324 -2.30 -18.77 -2.25
N LEU A 325 -2.97 -19.57 -1.42
CA LEU A 325 -3.77 -19.06 -0.30
C LEU A 325 -2.87 -18.45 0.79
N LEU A 326 -1.73 -19.06 1.11
CA LEU A 326 -0.77 -18.46 2.06
C LEU A 326 -0.32 -17.06 1.63
N VAL A 327 0.04 -16.90 0.35
CA VAL A 327 0.42 -15.58 -0.21
C VAL A 327 -0.74 -14.59 -0.08
N ARG A 328 -1.98 -15.00 -0.39
CA ARG A 328 -3.17 -14.15 -0.22
C ARG A 328 -3.38 -13.71 1.22
N GLU A 329 -3.25 -14.60 2.19
CA GLU A 329 -3.40 -14.23 3.61
C GLU A 329 -2.35 -13.21 4.06
N ILE A 330 -1.13 -13.30 3.53
CA ILE A 330 -0.10 -12.28 3.74
C ILE A 330 -0.47 -10.97 3.07
N ASN A 331 -0.93 -10.98 1.81
CA ASN A 331 -1.32 -9.74 1.13
C ASN A 331 -2.55 -9.06 1.77
N LYS A 332 -3.47 -9.83 2.36
CA LYS A 332 -4.55 -9.29 3.20
C LYS A 332 -4.00 -8.60 4.45
N LEU A 333 -3.00 -9.17 5.12
CA LEU A 333 -2.30 -8.50 6.22
C LEU A 333 -1.59 -7.23 5.74
N GLU A 334 -0.99 -7.26 4.54
CA GLU A 334 -0.36 -6.08 3.96
C GLU A 334 -1.35 -4.93 3.76
N GLN A 335 -2.52 -5.23 3.20
CA GLN A 335 -3.57 -4.23 3.02
C GLN A 335 -4.15 -3.75 4.35
N TYR A 336 -4.68 -4.66 5.16
CA TYR A 336 -5.52 -4.27 6.28
C TYR A 336 -4.75 -3.92 7.55
N TYR A 337 -3.48 -4.33 7.67
CA TYR A 337 -2.69 -4.14 8.88
C TYR A 337 -1.39 -3.37 8.63
N LEU A 338 -0.57 -3.81 7.67
CA LEU A 338 0.75 -3.21 7.43
C LEU A 338 0.65 -1.81 6.81
N THR A 339 -0.22 -1.63 5.81
CA THR A 339 -0.39 -0.34 5.13
C THR A 339 -0.78 0.77 6.12
N PRO A 340 -1.78 0.59 7.01
CA PRO A 340 -2.04 1.53 8.10
C PRO A 340 -0.83 1.75 9.05
N LYS A 341 -0.04 0.72 9.34
CA LYS A 341 1.15 0.80 10.22
C LYS A 341 2.33 1.55 9.60
N LEU A 342 2.38 1.69 8.28
CA LEU A 342 3.44 2.41 7.57
C LEU A 342 3.15 3.89 7.37
N ALA A 343 1.99 4.39 7.80
CA ALA A 343 1.51 5.76 7.58
C ALA A 343 1.40 6.20 6.10
N ASN A 344 1.63 5.31 5.14
CA ASN A 344 1.25 5.49 3.75
C ASN A 344 -0.25 5.23 3.61
N ASN A 345 -1.07 6.21 3.98
CA ASN A 345 -2.45 6.28 3.54
C ASN A 345 -2.76 7.69 3.02
N THR A 346 -2.69 7.83 1.70
CA THR A 346 -3.52 8.76 0.94
C THR A 346 -5.03 8.44 1.05
N ASP A 347 -5.43 7.34 1.71
CA ASP A 347 -6.83 6.92 1.79
C ASP A 347 -7.43 7.07 3.20
N ALA A 348 -7.75 8.32 3.56
CA ALA A 348 -8.65 8.63 4.67
C ALA A 348 -10.08 8.08 4.44
N VAL A 349 -10.38 7.56 3.24
CA VAL A 349 -11.71 7.10 2.79
C VAL A 349 -12.23 5.87 3.57
N TYR A 350 -11.36 5.00 4.08
CA TYR A 350 -11.79 3.72 4.69
C TYR A 350 -11.81 3.68 6.22
N SER A 351 -11.33 4.72 6.93
CA SER A 351 -11.26 4.73 8.40
C SER A 351 -12.47 5.40 9.09
N LYS A 352 -13.70 4.97 8.78
CA LYS A 352 -14.84 5.32 9.66
C LYS A 352 -14.75 4.52 10.97
N LYS A 353 -14.07 5.07 12.00
CA LYS A 353 -14.54 5.12 13.42
C LYS A 353 -13.49 5.66 14.42
N THR A 354 -13.93 6.70 15.14
CA THR A 354 -13.63 7.13 16.54
C THR A 354 -12.23 7.62 16.94
N GLY A 355 -12.16 8.85 17.44
CA GLY A 355 -10.94 9.51 17.94
C GLY A 355 -10.23 8.74 19.07
N ILE A 356 -8.90 8.81 19.04
CA ILE A 356 -7.98 8.12 19.95
C ILE A 356 -7.58 9.08 21.07
N LYS A 357 -7.71 8.64 22.33
CA LYS A 357 -7.04 9.23 23.50
C LYS A 357 -5.81 8.39 23.83
N THR A 358 -4.63 8.99 23.91
CA THR A 358 -3.37 8.32 24.29
C THR A 358 -3.07 8.54 25.77
N ALA A 359 -2.71 7.46 26.48
CA ALA A 359 -2.32 7.48 27.87
C ALA A 359 -0.91 8.08 28.04
N SER A 360 -0.75 9.01 28.99
CA SER A 360 0.52 9.68 29.29
C SER A 360 1.39 8.90 30.29
N VAL A 361 2.69 8.80 30.00
CA VAL A 361 3.72 8.28 30.90
C VAL A 361 4.07 9.34 31.94
N ARG A 362 4.06 8.96 33.23
CA ARG A 362 4.29 9.87 34.36
C ARG A 362 5.79 10.07 34.62
N LEU A 363 6.33 11.26 34.34
CA LEU A 363 7.70 11.63 34.72
C LEU A 363 7.79 11.94 36.23
N GLN A 364 8.84 11.44 36.89
CA GLN A 364 9.15 11.71 38.29
C GLN A 364 9.57 13.19 38.46
N PRO A 365 9.10 13.91 39.50
CA PRO A 365 9.36 15.34 39.67
C PRO A 365 10.81 15.62 40.07
N LYS A 366 11.43 16.65 39.47
CA LYS A 366 12.74 17.17 39.90
C LYS A 366 12.65 17.73 41.33
N PRO A 367 13.65 17.50 42.20
CA PRO A 367 13.68 18.13 43.52
C PRO A 367 13.78 19.65 43.36
N ALA A 368 12.86 20.35 44.02
CA ALA A 368 12.69 21.78 43.81
C ALA A 368 13.92 22.57 44.30
N LYS A 369 14.45 23.49 43.48
CA LYS A 369 15.66 24.27 43.77
C LYS A 369 15.59 25.07 45.09
N TRP A 370 14.39 25.39 45.56
CA TRP A 370 14.21 26.08 46.84
C TRP A 370 14.71 25.24 48.03
N LEU A 371 14.66 23.89 47.95
CA LEU A 371 15.15 22.99 49.00
C LEU A 371 16.68 23.09 49.19
N LEU A 372 17.43 23.28 48.09
CA LEU A 372 18.87 23.55 48.15
C LEU A 372 19.13 24.92 48.79
N ILE A 373 18.39 25.95 48.36
CA ILE A 373 18.56 27.32 48.88
C ILE A 373 18.25 27.36 50.37
N THR A 374 17.17 26.72 50.82
CA THR A 374 16.85 26.62 52.26
C THR A 374 17.91 25.86 53.04
N SER A 375 18.46 24.76 52.48
CA SER A 375 19.51 23.99 53.17
C SER A 375 20.82 24.78 53.31
N ILE A 376 21.18 25.58 52.29
CA ILE A 376 22.32 26.50 52.33
C ILE A 376 22.11 27.61 53.36
N ILE A 377 20.91 28.22 53.38
CA ILE A 377 20.59 29.26 54.36
C ILE A 377 20.67 28.69 55.79
N ILE A 378 20.12 27.50 56.04
CA ILE A 378 20.19 26.82 57.34
C ILE A 378 21.64 26.54 57.75
N LEU A 379 22.47 26.07 56.82
CA LEU A 379 23.89 25.80 57.04
C LEU A 379 24.67 27.08 57.40
N ILE A 380 24.50 28.15 56.61
CA ILE A 380 25.15 29.44 56.85
C ILE A 380 24.70 30.03 58.19
N THR A 381 23.41 29.94 58.52
CA THR A 381 22.88 30.42 59.80
C THR A 381 23.48 29.67 60.98
N GLY A 382 23.62 28.34 60.89
CA GLY A 382 24.29 27.52 61.91
C GLY A 382 25.76 27.89 62.10
N LEU A 383 26.51 28.06 61.00
CA LEU A 383 27.92 28.47 61.01
C LEU A 383 28.12 29.85 61.61
N ILE A 384 27.29 30.83 61.25
CA ILE A 384 27.34 32.20 61.80
C ILE A 384 27.10 32.18 63.31
N LEU A 385 26.14 31.39 63.80
CA LEU A 385 25.88 31.28 65.23
C LEU A 385 27.05 30.62 66.00
N LEU A 386 27.74 29.65 65.39
CA LEU A 386 28.95 29.04 65.96
C LEU A 386 30.13 30.03 65.98
N ILE A 387 30.30 30.82 64.91
CA ILE A 387 31.35 31.84 64.79
C ILE A 387 31.12 32.99 65.79
N ILE A 388 29.88 33.49 65.91
CA ILE A 388 29.53 34.54 66.88
C ILE A 388 29.83 34.07 68.31
N ARG A 389 29.56 32.80 68.61
CA ARG A 389 29.89 32.21 69.92
C ARG A 389 31.40 32.09 70.15
N TYR A 390 32.16 31.72 69.13
CA TYR A 390 33.62 31.63 69.19
C TYR A 390 34.26 33.01 69.42
N ILE A 391 33.71 34.06 68.80
CA ILE A 391 34.21 35.43 68.90
C ILE A 391 33.69 36.17 70.16
N LYS A 392 32.49 35.84 70.66
CA LYS A 392 31.88 36.45 71.86
C LYS A 392 31.32 35.38 72.82
N PRO A 393 32.14 34.82 73.72
CA PRO A 393 31.71 33.77 74.64
C PRO A 393 30.64 34.20 75.67
N THR A 394 30.39 35.50 75.84
CA THR A 394 29.38 36.07 76.75
C THR A 394 27.98 36.23 76.12
N PHE A 395 27.80 35.88 74.84
CA PHE A 395 26.52 36.04 74.14
C PHE A 395 25.54 34.89 74.48
N LYS A 396 24.50 35.19 75.27
CA LYS A 396 23.41 34.25 75.61
C LYS A 396 22.37 34.18 74.48
N THR A 397 22.68 33.47 73.39
CA THR A 397 21.68 32.98 72.44
C THR A 397 21.42 31.49 72.66
N GLY A 398 20.21 31.03 72.38
CA GLY A 398 19.63 29.74 72.79
C GLY A 398 20.55 28.52 72.62
N LYS A 399 20.30 27.53 73.51
CA LYS A 399 21.06 26.28 73.76
C LYS A 399 22.07 25.90 72.64
N PRO A 400 23.37 25.67 72.95
CA PRO A 400 24.43 25.34 71.96
C PRO A 400 24.09 24.16 71.04
N LEU A 401 23.22 23.27 71.52
CA LEU A 401 22.64 22.17 70.78
C LEU A 401 21.96 22.65 69.48
N ALA A 402 21.28 23.80 69.49
CA ALA A 402 20.53 24.32 68.35
C ALA A 402 21.43 24.76 67.19
N ALA A 403 22.57 25.41 67.45
CA ALA A 403 23.51 25.83 66.41
C ALA A 403 24.24 24.63 65.78
N GLY A 404 24.56 23.61 66.59
CA GLY A 404 25.08 22.34 66.09
C GLY A 404 24.06 21.59 65.23
N ILE A 405 22.80 21.52 65.68
CA ILE A 405 21.71 20.89 64.93
C ILE A 405 21.48 21.60 63.59
N LEU A 406 21.43 22.93 63.55
CA LEU A 406 21.22 23.69 62.32
C LEU A 406 22.35 23.44 61.30
N THR A 407 23.60 23.44 61.77
CA THR A 407 24.76 23.13 60.90
C THR A 407 24.68 21.71 60.35
N ALA A 408 24.33 20.71 61.18
CA ALA A 408 24.20 19.32 60.76
C ALA A 408 23.03 19.10 59.78
N VAL A 409 21.87 19.73 60.04
CA VAL A 409 20.68 19.65 59.18
C VAL A 409 20.93 20.34 57.84
N GLY A 410 21.55 21.52 57.85
CA GLY A 410 21.92 22.24 56.63
C GLY A 410 22.93 21.45 55.78
N ALA A 411 23.94 20.85 56.41
CA ALA A 411 24.93 20.01 55.73
C ALA A 411 24.28 18.75 55.14
N ALA A 412 23.46 18.04 55.91
CA ALA A 412 22.72 16.87 55.44
C ALA A 412 21.77 17.20 54.27
N GLY A 413 21.09 18.36 54.31
CA GLY A 413 20.23 18.82 53.23
C GLY A 413 20.99 19.15 51.94
N VAL A 414 22.15 19.81 52.05
CA VAL A 414 23.03 20.08 50.90
C VAL A 414 23.62 18.79 50.33
N THR A 415 24.06 17.86 51.18
CA THR A 415 24.59 16.55 50.76
C THR A 415 23.51 15.68 50.12
N TRP A 416 22.30 15.64 50.67
CA TRP A 416 21.17 14.92 50.10
C TRP A 416 20.75 15.51 48.74
N PHE A 417 20.69 16.84 48.62
CA PHE A 417 20.42 17.49 47.34
C PHE A 417 21.54 17.21 46.34
N GLY A 418 22.80 17.29 46.77
CA GLY A 418 23.97 16.96 45.96
C GLY A 418 23.94 15.52 45.45
N LEU A 419 23.66 14.53 46.32
CA LEU A 419 23.53 13.13 45.95
C LEU A 419 22.32 12.88 45.04
N SER A 420 21.17 13.48 45.33
CA SER A 420 19.96 13.37 44.50
C SER A 420 20.13 14.02 43.12
N TYR A 421 20.98 15.05 43.02
CA TYR A 421 21.35 15.72 41.78
C TYR A 421 22.45 14.97 41.01
N TYR A 422 23.41 14.34 41.71
CA TYR A 422 24.49 13.55 41.09
C TYR A 422 24.08 12.13 40.71
N GLN A 423 23.11 11.54 41.39
CA GLN A 423 22.41 10.32 40.93
C GLN A 423 21.54 10.60 39.69
N GLN A 424 21.38 11.87 39.29
CA GLN A 424 20.85 12.31 37.99
C GLN A 424 21.97 12.70 37.01
N LYS A 425 23.16 12.10 37.11
CA LYS A 425 24.06 12.08 35.94
C LYS A 425 23.27 11.46 34.79
N PRO A 426 23.19 12.09 33.61
CA PRO A 426 22.65 11.41 32.46
C PRO A 426 23.56 10.20 32.24
N ASP A 427 23.03 9.00 32.38
CA ASP A 427 23.51 7.90 31.55
C ASP A 427 23.60 8.49 30.13
N ALA A 428 24.71 8.22 29.43
CA ALA A 428 24.88 8.64 28.04
C ALA A 428 23.54 8.43 27.35
N ALA A 429 22.85 9.54 27.02
CA ALA A 429 21.43 9.50 26.77
C ALA A 429 21.18 8.44 25.70
N GLN A 430 20.53 7.33 26.09
CA GLN A 430 20.07 6.35 25.12
C GLN A 430 19.20 7.15 24.16
N ARG A 431 19.69 7.33 22.93
CA ARG A 431 18.99 8.07 21.89
C ARG A 431 17.59 7.47 21.79
N PRO A 432 16.52 8.29 21.73
CA PRO A 432 15.17 7.74 21.62
C PRO A 432 15.13 6.80 20.42
N LYS A 433 14.74 5.55 20.67
CA LYS A 433 14.67 4.55 19.62
C LYS A 433 13.53 4.92 18.69
N GLY A 434 13.82 5.07 17.40
CA GLY A 434 12.79 5.26 16.39
C GLY A 434 12.00 3.95 16.23
N ASP A 435 10.67 4.06 16.16
CA ASP A 435 9.83 2.93 15.79
C ASP A 435 9.62 2.92 14.27
N PHE A 436 9.81 1.76 13.65
CA PHE A 436 9.65 1.57 12.21
C PHE A 436 8.19 1.74 11.75
N PHE A 437 7.22 1.54 12.66
CA PHE A 437 5.79 1.65 12.39
C PHE A 437 5.12 2.69 13.29
N VAL A 438 4.03 3.28 12.80
CA VAL A 438 3.15 4.09 13.65
C VAL A 438 2.33 3.23 14.60
N ALA A 439 1.97 3.80 15.75
CA ALA A 439 1.10 3.14 16.72
C ALA A 439 -0.31 2.96 16.15
N ILE A 440 -0.88 1.77 16.39
CA ILE A 440 -2.23 1.38 16.03
C ILE A 440 -3.01 0.99 17.30
N ARG A 441 -4.35 1.00 17.24
CA ARG A 441 -5.18 0.68 18.42
C ARG A 441 -4.90 -0.73 18.94
N ASP A 442 -4.83 -0.88 20.25
CA ASP A 442 -4.58 -2.17 20.90
C ASP A 442 -5.59 -3.26 20.50
N SER A 443 -6.87 -2.91 20.30
CA SER A 443 -7.88 -3.86 19.84
C SER A 443 -7.61 -4.37 18.42
N VAL A 444 -7.16 -3.48 17.53
CA VAL A 444 -6.79 -3.80 16.14
C VAL A 444 -5.51 -4.63 16.15
N LYS A 445 -4.50 -4.18 16.89
CA LYS A 445 -3.24 -4.90 17.11
C LYS A 445 -3.48 -6.31 17.64
N THR A 446 -4.30 -6.46 18.67
CA THR A 446 -4.61 -7.77 19.28
C THR A 446 -5.28 -8.72 18.30
N LYS A 447 -6.21 -8.21 17.46
CA LYS A 447 -6.85 -9.02 16.42
C LYS A 447 -5.81 -9.55 15.43
N TYR A 448 -5.06 -8.65 14.79
CA TYR A 448 -4.11 -9.04 13.75
C TYR A 448 -2.90 -9.79 14.30
N ASP A 449 -2.46 -9.52 15.53
CA ASP A 449 -1.41 -10.31 16.17
C ASP A 449 -1.86 -11.77 16.37
N LYS A 450 -3.13 -12.00 16.73
CA LYS A 450 -3.69 -13.36 16.80
C LYS A 450 -3.70 -14.03 15.41
N ASP A 451 -4.12 -13.31 14.39
CA ASP A 451 -4.13 -13.82 13.01
C ASP A 451 -2.70 -14.14 12.53
N ILE A 452 -1.73 -13.28 12.87
CA ILE A 452 -0.31 -13.48 12.61
C ILE A 452 0.22 -14.72 13.33
N GLU A 453 -0.02 -14.89 14.64
CA GLU A 453 0.48 -16.07 15.36
C GLU A 453 -0.14 -17.38 14.83
N ASN A 454 -1.39 -17.34 14.39
CA ASN A 454 -2.02 -18.47 13.70
C ASN A 454 -1.31 -18.79 12.37
N LEU A 455 -1.02 -17.76 11.56
CA LEU A 455 -0.29 -17.91 10.30
C LEU A 455 1.14 -18.40 10.51
N ARG A 456 1.84 -17.88 11.52
CA ARG A 456 3.20 -18.31 11.87
C ARG A 456 3.24 -19.76 12.33
N SER A 457 2.25 -20.19 13.11
CA SER A 457 2.08 -21.60 13.50
C SER A 457 1.90 -22.51 12.29
N PHE A 458 1.06 -22.10 11.33
CA PHE A 458 0.88 -22.82 10.08
C PHE A 458 2.14 -22.83 9.21
N CYS A 459 2.85 -21.71 9.11
CA CYS A 459 4.12 -21.60 8.39
C CYS A 459 5.17 -22.57 8.96
N THR A 460 5.24 -22.67 10.28
CA THR A 460 6.10 -23.62 10.98
C THR A 460 5.73 -25.06 10.66
N GLN A 461 4.43 -25.40 10.69
CA GLN A 461 3.93 -26.72 10.28
C GLN A 461 4.30 -27.05 8.83
N LEU A 462 3.98 -26.13 7.91
CA LEU A 462 4.25 -26.27 6.47
C LEU A 462 5.72 -26.55 6.17
N SER A 463 6.62 -25.81 6.84
CA SER A 463 8.07 -25.94 6.65
C SER A 463 8.66 -27.20 7.29
N ASN A 464 8.15 -27.62 8.46
CA ASN A 464 8.64 -28.79 9.17
C ASN A 464 8.15 -30.12 8.57
N ASP A 465 6.89 -30.16 8.12
CA ASP A 465 6.30 -31.36 7.54
C ASP A 465 6.97 -31.76 6.22
N GLY A 466 7.46 -30.78 5.45
CA GLY A 466 8.15 -31.00 4.18
C GLY A 466 7.29 -31.65 3.08
N LYS A 467 5.96 -31.73 3.27
CA LYS A 467 5.02 -32.38 2.34
C LYS A 467 4.63 -31.51 1.15
N TYR A 468 4.75 -30.19 1.29
CA TYR A 468 4.51 -29.24 0.20
C TYR A 468 5.71 -29.21 -0.74
N ALA A 469 5.50 -28.89 -2.02
CA ALA A 469 6.57 -28.91 -3.03
C ALA A 469 7.69 -27.87 -2.76
N GLU A 470 7.32 -26.68 -2.27
CA GLU A 470 8.26 -25.61 -1.92
C GLU A 470 8.05 -25.17 -0.46
N PRO A 471 8.38 -26.01 0.55
CA PRO A 471 8.07 -25.74 1.97
C PRO A 471 8.80 -24.51 2.53
N GLN A 472 9.82 -24.00 1.82
CA GLN A 472 10.57 -22.79 2.12
C GLN A 472 9.68 -21.53 2.09
N ILE A 473 8.55 -21.55 1.37
CA ILE A 473 7.60 -20.44 1.39
C ILE A 473 7.06 -20.18 2.80
N GLY A 474 6.90 -21.22 3.63
CA GLY A 474 6.51 -21.09 5.03
C GLY A 474 7.55 -20.31 5.85
N VAL A 475 8.84 -20.61 5.68
CA VAL A 475 9.93 -19.90 6.35
C VAL A 475 9.98 -18.42 5.94
N LEU A 476 9.79 -18.13 4.64
CA LEU A 476 9.74 -16.75 4.14
C LEU A 476 8.53 -15.99 4.70
N ALA A 477 7.36 -16.62 4.71
CA ALA A 477 6.16 -16.07 5.29
C ALA A 477 6.33 -15.77 6.79
N ASP A 478 6.89 -16.71 7.57
CA ASP A 478 7.14 -16.51 9.00
C ASP A 478 8.13 -15.35 9.27
N ALA A 479 9.25 -15.30 8.53
CA ALA A 479 10.20 -14.20 8.62
C ALA A 479 9.56 -12.83 8.28
N TYR A 480 8.67 -12.80 7.28
CA TYR A 480 7.93 -11.59 6.93
C TYR A 480 6.88 -11.20 7.98
N LEU A 481 6.23 -12.17 8.60
CA LEU A 481 5.29 -11.92 9.69
C LEU A 481 6.00 -11.33 10.93
N TYR A 482 7.23 -11.74 11.20
CA TYR A 482 8.08 -11.08 12.20
C TYR A 482 8.40 -9.62 11.86
N PHE A 483 8.67 -9.30 10.58
CA PHE A 483 8.79 -7.91 10.11
C PHE A 483 7.50 -7.13 10.41
N ILE A 484 6.33 -7.68 10.07
CA ILE A 484 5.02 -7.05 10.36
C ILE A 484 4.85 -6.82 11.88
N GLN A 485 5.38 -7.70 12.73
CA GLN A 485 5.33 -7.58 14.20
C GLN A 485 6.37 -6.63 14.82
N ASN A 486 7.24 -6.00 14.02
CA ASN A 486 8.37 -5.19 14.51
C ASN A 486 9.43 -5.99 15.30
N LYS A 487 9.66 -7.24 14.88
CA LYS A 487 10.56 -8.21 15.52
C LYS A 487 11.69 -8.64 14.57
N PRO A 488 12.62 -7.73 14.24
CA PRO A 488 13.55 -7.96 13.15
C PRO A 488 14.59 -9.06 13.44
N ASP A 489 15.01 -9.22 14.71
CA ASP A 489 16.04 -10.18 15.10
C ASP A 489 15.52 -11.62 14.97
N GLU A 490 14.29 -11.86 15.41
CA GLU A 490 13.59 -13.13 15.26
C GLU A 490 13.33 -13.43 13.78
N GLY A 491 12.91 -12.43 13.00
CA GLY A 491 12.70 -12.57 11.56
C GLY A 491 13.98 -12.94 10.80
N LEU A 492 15.12 -12.31 11.13
CA LEU A 492 16.42 -12.63 10.53
C LEU A 492 16.87 -14.04 10.90
N THR A 493 16.71 -14.43 12.17
CA THR A 493 17.02 -15.79 12.63
C THR A 493 16.25 -16.85 11.85
N VAL A 494 14.96 -16.61 11.60
CA VAL A 494 14.14 -17.52 10.77
C VAL A 494 14.62 -17.50 9.32
N LEU A 495 14.91 -16.34 8.75
CA LEU A 495 15.36 -16.20 7.36
C LEU A 495 16.71 -16.90 7.10
N GLU A 496 17.62 -16.89 8.07
CA GLU A 496 18.94 -17.53 7.99
C GLU A 496 18.87 -19.04 7.82
N THR A 497 17.79 -19.67 8.27
CA THR A 497 17.56 -21.12 8.08
C THR A 497 17.47 -21.51 6.60
N LEU A 498 17.23 -20.54 5.70
CA LEU A 498 17.22 -20.72 4.25
C LEU A 498 18.59 -20.50 3.57
N ASN A 499 19.65 -20.12 4.29
CA ASN A 499 20.96 -19.83 3.66
C ASN A 499 21.59 -21.04 2.97
N SER A 500 21.31 -22.25 3.46
CA SER A 500 21.84 -23.51 2.93
C SER A 500 20.82 -24.30 2.09
N LYS A 501 19.64 -23.74 1.83
CA LYS A 501 18.54 -24.44 1.14
C LYS A 501 18.44 -23.98 -0.32
N PRO A 502 18.16 -24.90 -1.27
CA PRO A 502 17.86 -24.50 -2.64
C PRO A 502 16.52 -23.74 -2.66
N LEU A 503 16.49 -22.61 -3.37
CA LEU A 503 15.33 -21.76 -3.57
C LEU A 503 15.10 -21.55 -5.06
N SER A 504 13.82 -21.54 -5.48
CA SER A 504 13.47 -21.03 -6.81
C SER A 504 13.87 -19.55 -6.92
N GLU A 505 14.04 -19.05 -8.14
CA GLU A 505 14.46 -17.65 -8.34
C GLU A 505 13.49 -16.68 -7.65
N LYS A 506 12.18 -16.96 -7.72
CA LYS A 506 11.14 -16.15 -7.08
C LYS A 506 11.29 -16.14 -5.56
N LEU A 507 11.44 -17.29 -4.92
CA LEU A 507 11.62 -17.38 -3.47
C LEU A 507 12.93 -16.73 -3.02
N ASN A 508 14.01 -16.89 -3.80
CA ASN A 508 15.27 -16.23 -3.50
C ASN A 508 15.15 -14.71 -3.60
N ASN A 509 14.43 -14.19 -4.60
CA ASN A 509 14.17 -12.76 -4.71
C ASN A 509 13.33 -12.25 -3.53
N GLN A 510 12.27 -12.97 -3.13
CA GLN A 510 11.47 -12.60 -1.97
C GLN A 510 12.29 -12.61 -0.67
N LYS A 511 13.20 -13.58 -0.51
CA LYS A 511 14.14 -13.65 0.60
C LYS A 511 14.97 -12.36 0.71
N GLN A 512 15.46 -11.84 -0.41
CA GLN A 512 16.25 -10.60 -0.43
C GLN A 512 15.41 -9.38 -0.04
N ILE A 513 14.13 -9.32 -0.46
CA ILE A 513 13.20 -8.25 -0.04
C ILE A 513 12.98 -8.31 1.49
N ILE A 514 12.69 -9.51 2.03
CA ILE A 514 12.46 -9.69 3.46
C ILE A 514 13.72 -9.35 4.27
N ASN A 515 14.90 -9.79 3.80
CA ASN A 515 16.19 -9.45 4.42
C ASN A 515 16.38 -7.93 4.49
N LEU A 516 16.12 -7.22 3.38
CA LEU A 516 16.22 -5.77 3.32
C LEU A 516 15.28 -5.08 4.31
N LEU A 517 14.03 -5.53 4.40
CA LEU A 517 13.03 -4.96 5.32
C LEU A 517 13.39 -5.17 6.79
N LEU A 518 13.79 -6.39 7.15
CA LEU A 518 14.21 -6.72 8.52
C LEU A 518 15.48 -5.96 8.91
N ALA A 519 16.47 -5.90 8.03
CA ALA A 519 17.70 -5.13 8.24
C ALA A 519 17.41 -3.64 8.41
N ALA A 520 16.50 -3.07 7.60
CA ALA A 520 16.06 -1.69 7.76
C ALA A 520 15.33 -1.46 9.11
N GLN A 521 14.54 -2.42 9.57
CA GLN A 521 13.83 -2.35 10.85
C GLN A 521 14.75 -2.46 12.09
N GLN A 522 15.97 -3.00 11.95
CA GLN A 522 16.99 -2.98 13.00
C GLN A 522 17.58 -1.58 13.24
N LEU A 523 17.36 -0.61 12.35
CA LEU A 523 17.82 0.77 12.49
C LEU A 523 16.98 1.52 13.53
N LYS A 524 17.10 1.12 14.80
CA LYS A 524 16.36 1.69 15.93
C LYS A 524 17.04 2.91 16.52
N GLU A 525 18.34 3.10 16.30
CA GLU A 525 19.12 4.21 16.82
C GLU A 525 19.83 4.95 15.68
N VAL A 526 19.96 6.27 15.79
CA VAL A 526 20.77 7.09 14.88
C VAL A 526 22.23 6.62 15.01
N GLN A 527 22.72 5.82 14.07
CA GLN A 527 24.12 5.44 13.89
C GLN A 527 24.47 5.64 12.42
N PRO A 528 25.75 5.81 12.05
CA PRO A 528 26.16 5.75 10.65
C PRO A 528 25.60 4.46 10.04
N VAL A 529 24.84 4.59 8.95
CA VAL A 529 24.27 3.44 8.25
C VAL A 529 25.42 2.52 7.86
N ASP A 530 25.38 1.28 8.34
CA ASP A 530 26.33 0.26 7.92
C ASP A 530 26.02 -0.11 6.47
N GLU A 531 26.60 0.65 5.53
CA GLU A 531 26.39 0.50 4.09
C GLU A 531 26.63 -0.95 3.65
N SER A 532 27.53 -1.69 4.31
CA SER A 532 27.82 -3.09 3.98
C SER A 532 26.61 -4.02 4.17
N LYS A 533 25.65 -3.65 5.03
CA LYS A 533 24.45 -4.45 5.34
C LYS A 533 23.28 -4.19 4.39
N LEU A 534 23.12 -2.95 3.92
CA LEU A 534 21.97 -2.56 3.10
C LEU A 534 22.32 -2.40 1.63
N LEU A 535 23.49 -1.83 1.30
CA LEU A 535 23.88 -1.50 -0.07
C LEU A 535 23.81 -2.68 -1.04
N PRO A 536 24.26 -3.91 -0.70
CA PRO A 536 24.15 -5.05 -1.62
C PRO A 536 22.69 -5.40 -1.98
N SER A 537 21.80 -5.40 -0.98
CA SER A 537 20.37 -5.69 -1.15
C SER A 537 19.68 -4.58 -1.97
N LEU A 538 20.08 -3.33 -1.75
CA LEU A 538 19.57 -2.18 -2.50
C LEU A 538 20.02 -2.19 -3.97
N GLN A 539 21.31 -2.44 -4.23
CA GLN A 539 21.86 -2.58 -5.57
C GLN A 539 21.22 -3.74 -6.34
N TRP A 540 20.97 -4.86 -5.66
CA TRP A 540 20.25 -6.00 -6.22
C TRP A 540 18.82 -5.61 -6.63
N LEU A 541 18.07 -4.92 -5.76
CA LEU A 541 16.69 -4.51 -6.04
C LEU A 541 16.62 -3.58 -7.25
N THR A 542 17.49 -2.56 -7.30
CA THR A 542 17.59 -1.66 -8.47
C THR A 542 17.99 -2.41 -9.74
N GLY A 543 18.90 -3.38 -9.64
CA GLY A 543 19.28 -4.25 -10.75
C GLY A 543 18.11 -5.07 -11.30
N LYS A 544 17.27 -5.66 -10.43
CA LYS A 544 16.05 -6.37 -10.82
C LYS A 544 15.08 -5.44 -11.55
N VAL A 545 14.85 -4.23 -11.04
CA VAL A 545 13.97 -3.24 -11.67
C VAL A 545 14.43 -2.88 -13.08
N VAL A 546 15.75 -2.73 -13.30
CA VAL A 546 16.32 -2.42 -14.62
C VAL A 546 16.21 -3.60 -15.60
N ALA A 547 16.37 -4.83 -15.13
CA ALA A 547 16.33 -6.04 -15.96
C ALA A 547 14.90 -6.38 -16.45
N SER A 548 13.88 -6.13 -15.63
CA SER A 548 12.48 -6.16 -16.02
C SER A 548 12.17 -5.01 -17.01
N ARG A 549 12.08 -5.34 -18.30
CA ARG A 549 11.94 -4.40 -19.45
C ARG A 549 10.94 -3.25 -19.21
N LYS A 550 11.20 -2.09 -19.84
CA LYS A 550 10.28 -0.93 -19.90
C LYS A 550 8.88 -1.38 -20.37
N PRO A 551 7.78 -0.87 -19.75
CA PRO A 551 6.45 -1.01 -20.32
C PRO A 551 6.46 -0.47 -21.76
N LYS A 552 5.83 -1.19 -22.70
CA LYS A 552 5.91 -0.85 -24.13
C LYS A 552 5.26 0.49 -24.50
N ASN A 553 4.44 1.10 -23.63
CA ASN A 553 3.83 2.40 -23.83
C ASN A 553 3.90 3.22 -22.53
N ASN A 554 3.95 4.54 -22.63
CA ASN A 554 3.81 5.49 -21.50
C ASN A 554 2.37 5.50 -20.90
N LEU A 555 1.55 4.51 -21.22
CA LEU A 555 0.31 4.19 -20.54
C LEU A 555 0.54 2.88 -19.77
N TYR A 556 0.19 2.93 -18.48
CA TYR A 556 0.18 1.82 -17.54
C TYR A 556 -0.37 0.53 -18.17
N PRO A 557 0.15 -0.66 -17.84
CA PRO A 557 -0.37 -1.88 -18.40
C PRO A 557 -1.84 -2.07 -18.01
N GLU A 558 -2.66 -2.48 -18.97
CA GLU A 558 -4.12 -2.68 -18.79
C GLU A 558 -4.46 -3.80 -17.78
N THR A 559 -3.49 -4.65 -17.40
CA THR A 559 -3.70 -5.80 -16.50
C THR A 559 -2.53 -6.04 -15.51
N PRO A 560 -2.82 -6.57 -14.30
CA PRO A 560 -1.81 -6.81 -13.26
C PRO A 560 -0.64 -7.73 -13.65
N GLY A 561 -0.82 -8.64 -14.60
CA GLY A 561 0.23 -9.57 -15.07
C GLY A 561 1.41 -8.90 -15.80
N ASN A 562 1.28 -7.61 -16.12
CA ASN A 562 2.28 -6.83 -16.86
C ASN A 562 3.06 -5.84 -15.97
N HIS A 563 2.90 -5.88 -14.64
CA HIS A 563 3.58 -4.99 -13.70
C HIS A 563 4.94 -5.54 -13.24
N ASN A 564 5.89 -4.63 -13.03
CA ASN A 564 7.15 -4.95 -12.40
C ASN A 564 7.00 -4.86 -10.87
N GLN A 565 6.76 -6.01 -10.22
CA GLN A 565 6.60 -6.11 -8.76
C GLN A 565 7.81 -5.54 -8.00
N PHE A 566 9.03 -5.66 -8.54
CA PHE A 566 10.23 -5.05 -7.96
C PHE A 566 10.20 -3.51 -8.02
N ALA A 567 9.56 -2.91 -9.02
CA ALA A 567 9.42 -1.46 -9.11
C ALA A 567 8.41 -0.92 -8.08
N ILE A 568 7.36 -1.69 -7.76
CA ILE A 568 6.43 -1.38 -6.67
C ILE A 568 7.17 -1.41 -5.33
N THR A 569 7.95 -2.48 -5.09
CA THR A 569 8.79 -2.62 -3.89
C THR A 569 9.84 -1.51 -3.77
N GLU A 570 10.60 -1.20 -4.83
CA GLU A 570 11.63 -0.13 -4.84
C GLU A 570 11.01 1.25 -4.60
N ARG A 571 9.88 1.55 -5.24
CA ARG A 571 9.14 2.80 -5.08
C ARG A 571 8.64 2.98 -3.64
N ASN A 572 8.02 1.94 -3.07
CA ASN A 572 7.41 1.99 -1.74
C ASN A 572 8.47 2.06 -0.62
N LEU A 573 9.69 1.59 -0.87
CA LEU A 573 10.70 1.42 0.18
C LEU A 573 11.83 2.45 0.13
N LEU A 574 12.36 2.82 -1.05
CA LEU A 574 13.73 3.33 -1.10
C LEU A 574 13.86 4.84 -1.32
N TYR A 575 13.38 5.38 -2.44
CA TYR A 575 13.80 6.74 -2.84
C TYR A 575 12.99 7.88 -2.22
N GLU A 576 11.71 7.65 -1.92
CA GLU A 576 10.87 8.70 -1.28
C GLU A 576 11.25 8.86 0.20
N LEU A 577 11.37 7.72 0.91
CA LEU A 577 11.71 7.66 2.31
C LEU A 577 13.15 8.12 2.57
N LEU A 578 14.14 7.57 1.86
CA LEU A 578 15.53 8.02 2.01
C LEU A 578 15.65 9.50 1.67
N GLY A 579 15.06 9.96 0.57
CA GLY A 579 15.16 11.37 0.19
C GLY A 579 14.57 12.31 1.26
N THR A 580 13.48 11.90 1.92
CA THR A 580 12.88 12.67 3.02
C THR A 580 13.72 12.62 4.29
N ILE A 581 14.39 11.50 4.59
CA ILE A 581 15.36 11.39 5.68
C ILE A 581 16.55 12.33 5.43
N GLU A 582 17.09 12.32 4.22
CA GLU A 582 18.18 13.22 3.81
C GLU A 582 17.79 14.71 3.94
N LEU A 583 16.53 15.07 3.64
CA LEU A 583 16.00 16.41 3.90
C LEU A 583 15.99 16.78 5.39
N ARG A 584 15.53 15.86 6.25
CA ARG A 584 15.48 16.06 7.72
C ARG A 584 16.87 16.22 8.33
N GLU A 585 17.87 15.59 7.73
CA GLU A 585 19.27 15.65 8.19
C GLU A 585 20.09 16.74 7.48
N HIS A 586 19.42 17.58 6.68
CA HIS A 586 20.00 18.69 5.91
C HIS A 586 21.12 18.29 4.94
N ARG A 587 21.14 17.02 4.52
CA ARG A 587 22.01 16.47 3.49
C ARG A 587 21.35 16.65 2.12
N TYR A 588 21.27 17.91 1.69
CA TYR A 588 20.45 18.27 0.54
C TYR A 588 21.00 17.78 -0.79
N ALA A 589 22.32 17.67 -0.95
CA ALA A 589 22.91 17.14 -2.19
C ALA A 589 22.57 15.65 -2.37
N GLU A 590 22.64 14.91 -1.26
CA GLU A 590 22.28 13.49 -1.16
C GLU A 590 20.78 13.31 -1.37
N ALA A 591 19.93 14.16 -0.76
CA ALA A 591 18.49 14.18 -1.01
C ALA A 591 18.17 14.38 -2.50
N VAL A 592 18.88 15.29 -3.19
CA VAL A 592 18.75 15.49 -4.64
C VAL A 592 19.10 14.22 -5.40
N THR A 593 20.24 13.59 -5.09
CA THR A 593 20.68 12.34 -5.75
C THR A 593 19.65 11.24 -5.60
N VAL A 594 19.10 11.07 -4.39
CA VAL A 594 18.10 10.04 -4.06
C VAL A 594 16.77 10.33 -4.76
N PHE A 595 16.22 11.54 -4.65
CA PHE A 595 14.95 11.89 -5.31
C PHE A 595 15.04 11.89 -6.84
N GLN A 596 16.23 12.11 -7.43
CA GLN A 596 16.42 11.99 -8.88
C GLN A 596 16.22 10.56 -9.39
N GLN A 597 16.48 9.54 -8.56
CA GLN A 597 16.25 8.14 -8.91
C GLN A 597 14.76 7.79 -9.01
N ILE A 598 13.86 8.63 -8.46
CA ILE A 598 12.41 8.45 -8.65
C ILE A 598 12.06 8.67 -10.11
N LYS A 599 11.67 7.57 -10.78
CA LYS A 599 11.22 7.55 -12.19
C LYS A 599 9.74 7.92 -12.34
N ASN A 600 8.92 7.66 -11.31
CA ASN A 600 7.50 8.00 -11.30
C ASN A 600 7.32 9.52 -11.17
N GLN A 601 6.84 10.17 -12.23
CA GLN A 601 6.66 11.63 -12.26
C GLN A 601 5.56 12.12 -11.32
N LYS A 602 4.50 11.33 -11.08
CA LYS A 602 3.46 11.71 -10.11
C LYS A 602 4.03 11.72 -8.69
N LEU A 603 4.79 10.70 -8.30
CA LEU A 603 5.43 10.64 -6.99
C LEU A 603 6.52 11.70 -6.83
N LYS A 604 7.35 11.90 -7.86
CA LYS A 604 8.40 12.92 -7.88
C LYS A 604 7.85 14.35 -7.78
N ASN A 605 6.65 14.56 -8.31
CA ASN A 605 5.94 15.83 -8.31
C ASN A 605 4.75 15.84 -7.35
N ALA A 606 4.70 14.91 -6.39
CA ALA A 606 3.58 14.76 -5.47
C ALA A 606 3.45 15.98 -4.57
N ASP A 607 2.21 16.27 -4.18
CA ASP A 607 1.94 17.40 -3.32
C ASP A 607 2.35 17.12 -1.88
N TYR A 608 3.26 17.95 -1.35
CA TYR A 608 3.91 17.64 -0.08
C TYR A 608 3.01 17.85 1.17
N ASN A 609 2.02 18.75 1.19
CA ASN A 609 1.14 18.99 2.34
C ASN A 609 -0.21 18.22 2.29
N GLY A 610 -0.37 17.27 1.37
CA GLY A 610 -1.63 16.54 1.15
C GLY A 610 -2.76 17.40 0.57
N GLN A 611 -3.96 16.82 0.49
CA GLN A 611 -5.19 17.50 0.05
C GLN A 611 -6.04 17.94 1.26
N ASP A 612 -6.64 19.14 1.20
CA ASP A 612 -7.59 19.61 2.21
C ASP A 612 -8.98 18.98 1.97
N TYR A 613 -9.37 18.05 2.84
CA TYR A 613 -10.68 17.40 2.78
C TYR A 613 -11.86 18.34 3.16
N TYR A 614 -11.59 19.54 3.70
CA TYR A 614 -12.63 20.47 4.15
C TYR A 614 -12.84 21.69 3.22
N ASN A 615 -11.99 21.89 2.20
CA ASN A 615 -12.04 23.05 1.29
C ASN A 615 -11.92 22.68 -0.21
N ASP A 616 -12.83 21.85 -0.72
CA ASP A 616 -13.02 21.61 -2.17
C ASP A 616 -11.73 21.29 -2.97
N GLY A 617 -10.78 20.56 -2.38
CA GLY A 617 -9.57 20.12 -3.07
C GLY A 617 -8.53 21.22 -3.34
N GLN A 618 -8.55 22.34 -2.61
CA GLN A 618 -7.45 23.30 -2.69
C GLN A 618 -6.14 22.69 -2.16
N THR A 619 -5.06 22.89 -2.93
CA THR A 619 -3.72 22.40 -2.61
C THR A 619 -3.10 23.27 -1.51
N LEU A 620 -2.83 22.68 -0.35
CA LEU A 620 -2.24 23.37 0.82
C LEU A 620 -0.73 23.61 0.66
N GLN A 621 -0.26 24.10 -0.49
CA GLN A 621 1.19 24.28 -0.74
C GLN A 621 1.59 25.75 -0.80
N GLY A 622 2.52 26.15 0.06
CA GLY A 622 3.14 27.48 0.01
C GLY A 622 4.52 27.48 -0.64
N ASP A 623 5.10 28.66 -0.79
CA ASP A 623 6.53 28.78 -1.05
C ASP A 623 7.30 28.60 0.27
N PRO A 624 8.13 27.55 0.43
CA PRO A 624 8.90 27.33 1.64
C PRO A 624 9.91 28.44 1.91
N PHE A 625 10.19 29.32 0.95
CA PHE A 625 11.10 30.45 1.12
C PHE A 625 10.37 31.79 1.34
N TYR A 626 9.03 31.77 1.38
CA TYR A 626 8.19 32.92 1.67
C TYR A 626 7.63 32.85 3.09
N VAL A 627 7.89 33.86 3.91
CA VAL A 627 7.50 33.88 5.32
C VAL A 627 6.62 35.09 5.60
N GLU A 628 5.54 34.84 6.34
CA GLU A 628 4.62 35.85 6.83
C GLU A 628 4.83 36.19 8.31
N ILE A 629 4.24 37.32 8.72
CA ILE A 629 4.22 37.72 10.13
C ILE A 629 3.33 36.75 10.93
N ASN A 630 2.14 36.44 10.44
CA ASN A 630 1.21 35.53 11.09
C ASN A 630 1.50 34.06 10.71
N ASP A 631 1.32 33.16 11.68
CA ASP A 631 1.40 31.70 11.43
C ASP A 631 0.05 31.12 10.99
N TYR A 632 -1.05 31.84 11.29
CA TYR A 632 -2.41 31.43 10.92
C TYR A 632 -3.29 32.64 10.56
N PRO A 633 -4.18 32.52 9.54
CA PRO A 633 -4.25 31.41 8.58
C PRO A 633 -2.94 31.27 7.81
N LYS A 634 -2.51 30.03 7.53
CA LYS A 634 -1.27 29.79 6.77
C LYS A 634 -1.45 30.30 5.35
N ALA A 635 -0.52 31.11 4.85
CA ALA A 635 -0.53 31.50 3.45
C ALA A 635 0.14 30.44 2.55
N PHE A 636 -0.68 29.82 1.72
CA PHE A 636 -0.26 28.92 0.65
C PHE A 636 -0.06 29.69 -0.66
N VAL A 637 0.84 30.68 -0.62
CA VAL A 637 1.12 31.60 -1.74
C VAL A 637 2.54 31.41 -2.26
N GLY A 638 2.79 31.88 -3.48
CA GLY A 638 4.13 31.91 -4.09
C GLY A 638 4.44 30.69 -4.95
N LYS A 639 5.74 30.43 -5.13
CA LYS A 639 6.22 29.34 -6.00
C LYS A 639 6.00 27.98 -5.33
N ARG A 640 5.45 27.03 -6.08
CA ARG A 640 5.33 25.64 -5.64
C ARG A 640 6.64 24.88 -5.79
N TYR A 641 6.91 24.02 -4.82
CA TYR A 641 8.06 23.14 -4.76
C TYR A 641 7.62 21.68 -4.67
N THR A 642 8.50 20.78 -5.04
CA THR A 642 8.42 19.35 -4.75
C THR A 642 9.54 19.04 -3.75
N LYS A 643 9.53 17.86 -3.11
CA LYS A 643 10.66 17.46 -2.24
C LYS A 643 12.01 17.53 -2.98
N LEU A 644 12.03 17.14 -4.26
CA LEU A 644 13.22 17.27 -5.12
C LEU A 644 13.62 18.73 -5.36
N THR A 645 12.71 19.59 -5.81
CA THR A 645 13.08 20.97 -6.16
C THR A 645 13.40 21.80 -4.92
N PHE A 646 12.83 21.45 -3.77
CA PHE A 646 13.20 22.00 -2.48
C PHE A 646 14.64 21.58 -2.10
N ALA A 647 14.95 20.28 -2.18
CA ALA A 647 16.30 19.76 -1.97
C ALA A 647 17.33 20.47 -2.87
N GLN A 648 17.02 20.65 -4.16
CA GLN A 648 17.88 21.35 -5.11
C GLN A 648 18.14 22.80 -4.69
N LYS A 649 17.12 23.53 -4.27
CA LYS A 649 17.29 24.92 -3.80
C LYS A 649 18.10 24.98 -2.51
N MET A 650 17.84 24.11 -1.54
CA MET A 650 18.60 24.07 -0.29
C MET A 650 20.07 23.68 -0.51
N ALA A 651 20.35 22.73 -1.40
CA ALA A 651 21.71 22.37 -1.80
C ALA A 651 22.43 23.55 -2.47
N GLN A 652 21.73 24.27 -3.37
CA GLN A 652 22.28 25.47 -3.99
C GLN A 652 22.58 26.56 -2.97
N LEU A 653 21.71 26.79 -1.99
CA LEU A 653 21.95 27.74 -0.91
C LEU A 653 23.16 27.35 -0.05
N GLN A 654 23.34 26.06 0.26
CA GLN A 654 24.54 25.57 0.96
C GLN A 654 25.82 25.83 0.16
N ILE A 655 25.80 25.61 -1.16
CA ILE A 655 26.96 25.90 -2.03
C ILE A 655 27.25 27.40 -2.05
N SER A 656 26.23 28.23 -2.26
CA SER A 656 26.37 29.69 -2.27
C SER A 656 26.87 30.22 -0.92
N LEU A 657 26.42 29.63 0.20
CA LEU A 657 26.86 30.02 1.53
C LEU A 657 28.33 29.66 1.78
N LYS A 658 28.78 28.49 1.31
CA LYS A 658 30.21 28.11 1.37
C LYS A 658 31.08 29.08 0.58
N ALA A 659 30.60 29.57 -0.58
CA ALA A 659 31.31 30.54 -1.40
C ALA A 659 31.31 31.96 -0.79
N ASN A 660 30.19 32.37 -0.18
CA ASN A 660 30.01 33.71 0.40
C ASN A 660 29.50 33.64 1.86
N PRO A 661 30.33 33.25 2.84
CA PRO A 661 29.88 33.02 4.22
C PRO A 661 29.39 34.27 4.97
N GLN A 662 29.61 35.46 4.40
CA GLN A 662 29.23 36.77 4.96
C GLN A 662 27.93 37.31 4.36
N ASP A 663 27.31 36.60 3.42
CA ASP A 663 26.08 37.05 2.77
C ASP A 663 24.86 36.78 3.67
N ALA A 664 24.37 37.83 4.31
CA ALA A 664 23.19 37.77 5.17
C ALA A 664 21.93 37.30 4.45
N GLY A 665 21.79 37.54 3.14
CA GLY A 665 20.63 37.15 2.35
C GLY A 665 20.48 35.63 2.25
N ILE A 666 21.60 34.92 2.06
CA ILE A 666 21.60 33.45 1.98
C ILE A 666 21.15 32.83 3.30
N TYR A 667 21.62 33.36 4.44
CA TYR A 667 21.16 32.90 5.75
C TYR A 667 19.66 33.10 5.94
N VAL A 668 19.10 34.22 5.47
CA VAL A 668 17.64 34.47 5.54
C VAL A 668 16.87 33.49 4.67
N GLU A 669 17.31 33.21 3.45
CA GLU A 669 16.62 32.23 2.61
C GLU A 669 16.63 30.83 3.22
N MET A 670 17.77 30.39 3.76
CA MET A 670 17.84 29.09 4.45
C MET A 670 16.96 29.07 5.70
N ALA A 671 16.97 30.14 6.50
CA ALA A 671 16.13 30.28 7.68
C ALA A 671 14.63 30.21 7.34
N ASN A 672 14.21 30.84 6.23
CA ASN A 672 12.83 30.74 5.75
C ASN A 672 12.46 29.29 5.41
N GLY A 673 13.34 28.57 4.69
CA GLY A 673 13.14 27.16 4.38
C GLY A 673 12.98 26.29 5.62
N PHE A 674 13.84 26.47 6.61
CA PHE A 674 13.75 25.76 7.90
C PHE A 674 12.47 26.10 8.66
N TYR A 675 12.11 27.38 8.74
CA TYR A 675 10.91 27.81 9.44
C TYR A 675 9.64 27.26 8.78
N ASN A 676 9.57 27.31 7.45
CA ASN A 676 8.36 26.91 6.73
C ASN A 676 8.17 25.39 6.62
N THR A 677 9.23 24.62 6.81
CA THR A 677 9.13 23.15 6.94
C THR A 677 8.76 22.70 8.36
N SER A 678 8.68 23.62 9.32
CA SER A 678 8.18 23.35 10.67
C SER A 678 6.66 23.18 10.73
N ALA A 679 6.13 22.73 11.87
CA ALA A 679 4.69 22.65 12.14
C ALA A 679 3.97 24.00 11.97
N TYR A 680 4.68 25.12 12.16
CA TYR A 680 4.10 26.47 12.06
C TYR A 680 4.14 27.01 10.63
N GLY A 681 5.00 26.43 9.80
CA GLY A 681 5.23 26.81 8.42
C GLY A 681 4.14 26.41 7.43
N ASN A 682 4.25 26.94 6.21
CA ASN A 682 3.36 26.64 5.08
C ASN A 682 3.81 25.44 4.23
N SER A 683 4.91 24.76 4.60
CA SER A 683 5.50 23.67 3.83
C SER A 683 5.99 22.49 4.68
N TRP A 684 5.30 22.21 5.78
CA TRP A 684 5.62 21.12 6.72
C TRP A 684 5.83 19.75 6.03
N GLY A 685 5.01 19.47 5.03
CA GLY A 685 4.92 18.20 4.33
C GLY A 685 6.14 17.84 3.48
N LEU A 686 7.07 18.79 3.30
CA LEU A 686 8.37 18.51 2.69
C LEU A 686 9.23 17.58 3.56
N ILE A 687 9.06 17.62 4.89
CA ILE A 687 9.86 16.83 5.83
C ILE A 687 9.03 15.89 6.71
N VAL A 688 7.71 16.06 6.83
CA VAL A 688 6.83 15.14 7.56
C VAL A 688 5.67 14.67 6.69
N TYR A 689 5.07 13.51 7.00
CA TYR A 689 4.00 12.92 6.19
C TYR A 689 2.58 13.30 6.66
N SER A 690 2.48 13.81 7.89
CA SER A 690 1.22 14.25 8.49
C SER A 690 1.47 15.47 9.35
N TRP A 691 0.43 16.29 9.52
CA TRP A 691 0.45 17.47 10.37
C TRP A 691 -0.78 17.50 11.27
N SER A 692 -0.59 17.92 12.51
CA SER A 692 -1.66 18.09 13.47
C SER A 692 -1.56 19.42 14.21
N ALA A 693 -2.70 19.99 14.57
CA ALA A 693 -2.73 21.10 15.52
C ALA A 693 -2.11 20.72 16.88
N TYR A 694 -2.06 19.43 17.21
CA TYR A 694 -1.37 18.92 18.40
C TYR A 694 0.16 19.00 18.32
N ASP A 695 0.74 19.27 17.14
CA ASP A 695 2.19 19.48 17.00
C ASP A 695 2.65 20.83 17.57
N PHE A 696 1.72 21.74 17.91
CA PHE A 696 2.06 23.10 18.34
C PHE A 696 2.61 23.14 19.76
N GLY A 697 3.91 23.44 19.87
CA GLY A 697 4.63 23.53 21.15
C GLY A 697 4.62 22.23 21.93
N ARG A 698 4.45 21.08 21.27
CA ARG A 698 4.56 19.79 21.95
C ARG A 698 6.01 19.49 22.35
N GLU A 699 6.17 18.56 23.28
CA GLU A 699 7.49 17.98 23.55
C GLU A 699 8.06 17.34 22.27
N PRO A 700 9.39 17.43 22.05
CA PRO A 700 10.06 16.66 21.03
C PRO A 700 9.83 15.16 21.22
N ILE A 701 9.39 14.50 20.14
CA ILE A 701 9.13 13.06 20.04
C ILE A 701 9.99 12.46 18.91
N TYR A 702 10.22 13.22 17.84
CA TYR A 702 11.04 12.85 16.69
C TYR A 702 12.41 13.53 16.73
N TYR A 703 13.41 12.90 16.13
CA TYR A 703 14.79 13.41 16.12
C TYR A 703 14.94 14.77 15.43
N PHE A 704 14.04 15.11 14.51
CA PHE A 704 14.02 16.37 13.77
C PHE A 704 13.13 17.45 14.41
N ASP A 705 12.54 17.18 15.59
CA ASP A 705 11.62 18.12 16.26
C ASP A 705 12.29 19.39 16.77
N THR A 706 13.62 19.38 16.90
CA THR A 706 14.42 20.60 17.12
C THR A 706 14.14 21.65 16.04
N ASP A 707 13.83 21.21 14.82
CA ASP A 707 13.48 22.10 13.71
C ASP A 707 11.98 22.14 13.50
N TYR A 708 11.33 20.98 13.54
CA TYR A 708 9.91 20.86 13.22
C TYR A 708 8.98 21.47 14.28
N THR A 709 9.28 21.32 15.57
CA THR A 709 8.44 21.88 16.65
C THR A 709 9.08 23.05 17.38
N GLN A 710 10.42 23.10 17.44
CA GLN A 710 11.14 24.13 18.21
C GLN A 710 11.79 25.20 17.33
N THR A 711 11.93 24.96 16.02
CA THR A 711 12.48 25.92 15.05
C THR A 711 13.88 26.46 15.39
N LEU A 712 14.71 25.68 16.09
CA LEU A 712 16.02 26.10 16.60
C LEU A 712 17.00 26.44 15.49
N LEU A 713 17.07 25.61 14.43
CA LEU A 713 17.96 25.88 13.31
C LEU A 713 17.56 27.16 12.57
N ALA A 714 16.25 27.37 12.36
CA ALA A 714 15.73 28.59 11.76
C ALA A 714 16.13 29.83 12.58
N GLU A 715 15.95 29.80 13.90
CA GLU A 715 16.37 30.87 14.81
C GLU A 715 17.86 31.19 14.64
N SER A 716 18.71 30.17 14.67
CA SER A 716 20.17 30.34 14.58
C SER A 716 20.60 31.03 13.28
N TYR A 717 19.96 30.69 12.15
CA TYR A 717 20.24 31.30 10.86
C TYR A 717 19.70 32.74 10.76
N TYR A 718 18.52 33.03 11.32
CA TYR A 718 18.03 34.41 11.40
C TYR A 718 18.95 35.29 12.25
N LEU A 719 19.44 34.78 13.39
CA LEU A 719 20.40 35.52 14.22
C LEU A 719 21.72 35.75 13.49
N LYS A 720 22.20 34.77 12.72
CA LYS A 720 23.41 34.94 11.92
C LYS A 720 23.23 35.98 10.82
N ALA A 721 22.10 35.95 10.12
CA ALA A 721 21.76 36.98 9.13
C ALA A 721 21.70 38.40 9.76
N LYS A 722 21.10 38.51 10.95
CA LYS A 722 21.03 39.77 11.70
C LYS A 722 22.42 40.30 12.03
N GLU A 723 23.33 39.44 12.50
CA GLU A 723 24.70 39.80 12.85
C GLU A 723 25.46 40.36 11.63
N LEU A 724 25.33 39.70 10.49
CA LEU A 724 26.07 40.02 9.26
C LEU A 724 25.50 41.20 8.47
N SER A 725 24.19 41.45 8.59
CA SER A 725 23.55 42.53 7.85
C SER A 725 24.03 43.91 8.30
N ARG A 726 24.03 44.88 7.37
CA ARG A 726 24.14 46.32 7.67
C ARG A 726 22.80 47.05 7.51
N ASP A 727 21.82 46.39 6.91
CA ASP A 727 20.49 46.93 6.69
C ASP A 727 19.63 46.74 7.94
N ASN A 728 19.21 47.86 8.55
CA ASN A 728 18.33 47.87 9.71
C ASN A 728 16.97 47.23 9.41
N GLU A 729 16.51 47.26 8.15
CA GLU A 729 15.25 46.67 7.74
C GLU A 729 15.33 45.13 7.77
N LEU A 730 16.39 44.57 7.18
CA LEU A 730 16.67 43.13 7.29
C LEU A 730 16.92 42.69 8.74
N LYS A 731 17.60 43.51 9.55
CA LYS A 731 17.80 43.22 10.99
C LYS A 731 16.49 43.20 11.77
N ALA A 732 15.56 44.10 11.46
CA ALA A 732 14.23 44.11 12.05
C ALA A 732 13.50 42.81 11.72
N LYS A 733 13.50 42.41 10.44
CA LYS A 733 12.90 41.15 9.99
C LYS A 733 13.49 39.93 10.69
N CYS A 734 14.82 39.81 10.72
CA CYS A 734 15.49 38.67 11.35
C CYS A 734 15.26 38.63 12.86
N THR A 735 15.24 39.78 13.54
CA THR A 735 14.97 39.86 14.98
C THR A 735 13.55 39.38 15.29
N PHE A 736 12.56 39.79 14.48
CA PHE A 736 11.20 39.33 14.63
C PHE A 736 11.04 37.84 14.34
N MET A 737 11.69 37.33 13.29
CA MET A 737 11.63 35.91 12.98
C MET A 737 12.30 35.05 14.07
N ALA A 738 13.41 35.50 14.65
CA ALA A 738 13.99 34.88 15.84
C ALA A 738 13.02 34.93 17.03
N ALA A 739 12.31 36.05 17.23
CA ALA A 739 11.24 36.15 18.21
C ALA A 739 10.15 35.09 17.99
N LYS A 740 9.69 34.90 16.75
CA LYS A 740 8.71 33.86 16.42
C LYS A 740 9.24 32.47 16.75
N CYS A 741 10.48 32.16 16.39
CA CYS A 741 11.08 30.85 16.69
C CYS A 741 11.17 30.61 18.19
N GLU A 742 11.60 31.61 18.95
CA GLU A 742 11.70 31.55 20.41
C GLU A 742 10.36 31.21 21.06
N GLN A 743 9.26 31.81 20.60
CA GLN A 743 7.92 31.48 21.10
C GLN A 743 7.57 30.00 20.94
N LYS A 744 8.08 29.33 19.89
CA LYS A 744 7.78 27.92 19.59
C LYS A 744 8.58 26.95 20.45
N GLN A 745 9.60 27.44 21.13
CA GLN A 745 10.38 26.67 22.09
C GLN A 745 9.66 26.54 23.45
N HIS A 746 8.63 27.36 23.69
CA HIS A 746 7.79 27.24 24.87
C HIS A 746 6.81 26.08 24.68
N GLN A 747 6.82 25.16 25.64
CA GLN A 747 5.94 24.00 25.60
C GLN A 747 4.49 24.38 25.88
N THR A 748 3.58 24.04 24.97
CA THR A 748 2.14 24.22 25.15
C THR A 748 1.63 23.21 26.17
N PRO A 749 0.87 23.64 27.19
CA PRO A 749 0.24 22.71 28.12
C PRO A 749 -0.83 21.89 27.39
N ASN A 750 -0.79 20.57 27.57
CA ASN A 750 -1.84 19.66 27.09
C ASN A 750 -2.86 19.43 28.21
N PHE A 751 -4.15 19.55 27.91
CA PHE A 751 -5.24 19.28 28.85
C PHE A 751 -5.13 17.89 29.50
N ASP A 752 -4.71 16.88 28.75
CA ASP A 752 -4.57 15.50 29.22
C ASP A 752 -3.51 15.32 30.33
N ASN A 753 -2.67 16.34 30.55
CA ASN A 753 -1.66 16.34 31.61
C ASN A 753 -2.20 16.86 32.95
N TYR A 754 -3.47 17.27 33.04
CA TYR A 754 -4.07 17.86 34.24
C TYR A 754 -5.32 17.10 34.68
N ALA A 755 -5.51 16.99 36.01
CA ALA A 755 -6.62 16.25 36.60
C ALA A 755 -8.00 16.91 36.37
N ASP A 756 -8.01 18.24 36.16
CA ASP A 756 -9.22 19.02 35.88
C ASP A 756 -8.91 20.23 34.98
N TYR A 757 -9.98 20.90 34.54
CA TYR A 757 -9.90 22.10 33.70
C TYR A 757 -9.23 23.29 34.39
N ASN A 758 -9.34 23.39 35.72
CA ASN A 758 -8.74 24.49 36.48
C ASN A 758 -7.20 24.40 36.49
N GLY A 759 -6.66 23.19 36.63
CA GLY A 759 -5.23 22.93 36.53
C GLY A 759 -4.66 23.25 35.15
N TYR A 760 -5.38 22.83 34.09
CA TYR A 760 -5.03 23.17 32.72
C TYR A 760 -5.06 24.68 32.46
N GLU A 761 -6.14 25.38 32.85
CA GLU A 761 -6.25 26.83 32.65
C GLU A 761 -5.17 27.62 33.39
N LYS A 762 -4.77 27.16 34.59
CA LYS A 762 -3.63 27.76 35.32
C LYS A 762 -2.34 27.65 34.51
N GLN A 763 -2.03 26.48 33.95
CA GLN A 763 -0.79 26.32 33.15
C GLN A 763 -0.88 26.99 31.79
N LYS A 764 -2.05 27.00 31.16
CA LYS A 764 -2.30 27.78 29.94
C LYS A 764 -2.03 29.26 30.18
N LYS A 765 -2.47 29.81 31.31
CA LYS A 765 -2.18 31.22 31.68
C LYS A 765 -0.68 31.45 31.89
N GLN A 766 0.05 30.50 32.49
CA GLN A 766 1.50 30.59 32.64
C GLN A 766 2.23 30.52 31.29
N TYR A 767 1.83 29.61 30.41
CA TYR A 767 2.35 29.51 29.05
C TYR A 767 2.09 30.80 28.25
N LEU A 768 0.87 31.35 28.30
CA LEU A 768 0.56 32.62 27.64
C LEU A 768 1.39 33.79 28.20
N ALA A 769 1.76 33.74 29.49
CA ALA A 769 2.68 34.71 30.07
C ALA A 769 4.14 34.50 29.61
N SER A 770 4.58 33.25 29.46
CA SER A 770 5.96 32.94 29.04
C SER A 770 6.22 33.32 27.59
N ILE A 771 5.28 33.09 26.67
CA ILE A 771 5.41 33.51 25.26
C ILE A 771 5.37 35.03 25.06
N LYS A 772 4.83 35.78 26.05
CA LYS A 772 4.88 37.25 26.09
C LYS A 772 6.24 37.76 26.58
N GLN A 773 6.95 36.98 27.40
CA GLN A 773 8.31 37.29 27.86
C GLN A 773 9.36 36.88 26.82
N ASN A 774 9.20 37.38 25.59
CA ASN A 774 10.08 37.06 24.48
C ASN A 774 11.35 37.91 24.53
N ARG A 775 12.51 37.25 24.56
CA ARG A 775 13.83 37.90 24.71
C ARG A 775 14.21 38.84 23.55
N TYR A 776 13.54 38.76 22.41
CA TYR A 776 13.83 39.56 21.22
C TYR A 776 12.92 40.79 21.07
N PHE A 777 11.80 40.88 21.80
CA PHE A 777 10.89 42.02 21.70
C PHE A 777 11.54 43.33 22.17
N GLY A 778 12.35 43.32 23.23
CA GLY A 778 13.15 44.48 23.63
C GLY A 778 14.15 44.93 22.54
N GLN A 779 14.73 43.97 21.81
CA GLN A 779 15.65 44.28 20.70
C GLN A 779 14.91 44.88 19.49
N MET A 780 13.65 44.52 19.26
CA MET A 780 12.84 45.09 18.17
C MET A 780 12.72 46.61 18.30
N GLN A 781 12.72 47.16 19.52
CA GLN A 781 12.62 48.60 19.79
C GLN A 781 13.76 49.43 19.14
N GLN A 782 14.89 48.80 18.80
CA GLN A 782 16.00 49.45 18.09
C GLN A 782 15.66 49.77 16.62
N TYR A 783 14.60 49.16 16.08
CA TYR A 783 14.23 49.25 14.66
C TYR A 783 12.91 50.00 14.43
N LYS A 784 12.47 50.86 15.37
CA LYS A 784 11.18 51.60 15.30
C LYS A 784 10.93 52.37 14.01
N THR A 785 12.00 52.86 13.38
CA THR A 785 11.92 53.67 12.14
C THR A 785 11.66 52.83 10.90
N THR A 786 11.92 51.53 10.97
CA THR A 786 11.83 50.60 9.85
C THR A 786 10.38 50.28 9.49
N ALA A 787 10.11 50.04 8.21
CA ALA A 787 8.80 49.66 7.69
C ALA A 787 8.38 48.28 8.20
N PHE A 788 9.32 47.33 8.30
CA PHE A 788 9.01 45.99 8.82
C PHE A 788 8.57 46.07 10.28
N TYR A 789 9.25 46.86 11.12
CA TYR A 789 8.83 47.04 12.51
C TYR A 789 7.40 47.55 12.60
N LYS A 790 7.05 48.60 11.85
CA LYS A 790 5.68 49.16 11.85
C LYS A 790 4.65 48.11 11.46
N LYS A 791 4.95 47.30 10.44
CA LYS A 791 4.09 46.18 10.01
C LYS A 791 3.96 45.11 11.10
N ALA A 792 5.07 44.69 11.70
CA ALA A 792 5.10 43.68 12.75
C ALA A 792 4.32 44.12 14.00
N VAL A 793 4.40 45.39 14.39
CA VAL A 793 3.61 45.94 15.51
C VAL A 793 2.12 46.00 15.20
N ALA A 794 1.75 46.25 13.94
CA ALA A 794 0.36 46.28 13.52
C ALA A 794 -0.27 44.88 13.43
N GLU A 795 0.50 43.87 13.01
CA GLU A 795 -0.01 42.52 12.74
C GLU A 795 0.20 41.53 13.90
N CYS A 796 1.25 41.68 14.72
CA CYS A 796 1.55 40.79 15.85
C CYS A 796 1.03 41.37 17.18
N SER A 797 -0.06 40.80 17.70
CA SER A 797 -0.65 41.21 18.97
C SER A 797 0.31 41.09 20.16
N TYR A 798 1.15 40.06 20.20
CA TYR A 798 2.14 39.88 21.28
C TYR A 798 3.17 41.01 21.34
N LEU A 799 3.69 41.44 20.18
CA LEU A 799 4.64 42.54 20.09
C LEU A 799 3.96 43.88 20.42
N SER A 800 2.72 44.08 19.92
CA SER A 800 1.91 45.27 20.24
C SER A 800 1.63 45.40 21.73
N ASP A 801 1.26 44.30 22.40
CA ASP A 801 1.04 44.23 23.84
C ASP A 801 2.31 44.58 24.62
N PHE A 802 3.44 43.99 24.24
CA PHE A 802 4.73 44.26 24.87
C PHE A 802 5.10 45.74 24.82
N ILE A 803 4.91 46.38 23.65
CA ILE A 803 5.21 47.81 23.46
C ILE A 803 4.28 48.71 24.28
N LYS A 804 3.04 48.29 24.54
CA LYS A 804 2.08 49.06 25.35
C LYS A 804 2.30 48.91 26.86
N SER A 805 2.99 47.84 27.28
CA SER A 805 3.29 47.56 28.68
C SER A 805 4.62 48.14 29.17
N ASP A 806 5.53 48.46 28.25
CA ASP A 806 6.74 49.28 28.47
C ASP A 806 6.39 50.78 28.36
#